data_AF-A0A1J5S0L2-F1
#
_entry.id   AF-A0A1J5S0L2-F1
#
_cell.length_a   1.000
_cell.length_b   1.000
_cell.length_c   1.000
_cell.angle_alpha   90.00
_cell.angle_beta   90.00
_cell.angle_gamma   90.00
#
_symmetry.space_group_name_H-M   'P 1'
#
loop_
_entity.id
_entity.type
_entity.pdbx_description
1 polymer ?
#
loop_
_entity_poly.entity_id
_entity_poly.type
_entity_poly.pdbx_seq_one_letter_code
_entity_poly.pdbx_strand_id
1 'polypeptide(L)'
;MHQNDQIMEQFLAFARLRGVNIDIERLEADGRIHRADVGDLPSGKSDAGYLLRPDGTGWITNFKADGKPIQFKPELARELTPEETARIEVQREVWRKQQAERQAVAVEDAIQRWEASHEPKAFPYLQAPKLESAGLRQGRAQLLVPMMAIDADGEPGWVGMQRITWAGPGHSAEKRFVSGTPTKGAFAVIPVVGADVEAPLRAYEAACKADQVVFCEGIGTALAIHQATGLPVIAAMSAQNLPDVARSLHDKLQGRAVIYADNDGEKAQFKGQAYAVRAARILGGARTRIALPEKPGGITPSGYDARDQLRDRGPDAIRATMAATLDAWQLERRLPPEIVNRNRPGLVRQQAPQQNAAQQPDPFTTHQEQPMNERTLADIAEQIKDATKLHNDLARSADATPEAKKAARDQIDALKKERDQVRRAAEPVVQGQTSTAAERVAEIEAALFRLGFTIEADLGGEDLGDAIMCIATDDHATPEQLTPEIVALAEEWSALAGAASRESETSARAEQATHAVGHALQGGQEEPSLAGAFDALNQAAAEPGTLPVDTQGTESDRTEQADEQGQAETTEDRLLREYAVLAEPVRAQRAKAQYDLDARHREQREALFGSLDQLRADKMRELNGMAEEHRRSLIAIEVAKAVEAMQKQQMSERRSLQSELPDVPSYRNFLEDRAANDPVAARMLDEERSRGQVPEAVKGKRVSSLEPAVLEGLTHEIEDGPAGKAIHYARDGERVMSDRGERVDLYKMDDREIEAALRLAEQKYDMEKGLVLTGSREFQQRAAEVAGRMGLKIQNEDLRKAWEQGRLTALQADEAEHALAATVMNGSAEPLGSIARPSSLEASRAQGDQAVAATYPVDKPFLAAESVLSHLPSQGWDALAAAGQGHPLTPEQKAWLESPARPVLIDEHEKLTELGQLAYDRLQSRSEEEREMLQQQLRTRNIDEELEKRKREKGLEQQATEHKEEVAMARDATAGLQRADDRHADSADPQQELEEQQIKVPEPALSSRSRPRLRDMSRGM
;
A
#
# COMPACT_ATOMS: atom_id res chain seq x y z
N MET A 1 17.35 37.69 29.19
CA MET A 1 17.25 36.80 28.02
C MET A 1 15.84 36.95 27.48
N HIS A 2 15.71 37.19 26.18
CA HIS A 2 14.44 37.16 25.48
C HIS A 2 14.03 35.72 25.19
N GLN A 3 12.76 35.51 24.84
CA GLN A 3 12.20 34.18 24.58
C GLN A 3 12.93 33.46 23.42
N ASN A 4 13.44 34.22 22.44
CA ASN A 4 14.25 33.69 21.35
C ASN A 4 15.58 33.12 21.87
N ASP A 5 16.31 33.82 22.74
CA ASP A 5 17.59 33.36 23.32
C ASP A 5 17.43 31.97 23.94
N GLN A 6 16.35 31.76 24.70
CA GLN A 6 16.05 30.50 25.38
C GLN A 6 15.74 29.36 24.38
N ILE A 7 15.08 29.68 23.25
CA ILE A 7 14.84 28.73 22.15
C ILE A 7 16.14 28.38 21.43
N MET A 8 17.04 29.36 21.22
CA MET A 8 18.37 29.12 20.64
C MET A 8 19.19 28.17 21.53
N GLU A 9 19.24 28.42 22.84
CA GLU A 9 19.93 27.54 23.80
C GLU A 9 19.35 26.13 23.82
N GLN A 10 18.02 25.98 23.80
CA GLN A 10 17.35 24.68 23.70
C GLN A 10 17.69 23.93 22.41
N PHE A 11 17.76 24.64 21.27
CA PHE A 11 18.14 24.06 19.98
C PHE A 11 19.60 23.59 19.97
N LEU A 12 20.51 24.38 20.55
CA LEU A 12 21.92 24.05 20.69
C LEU A 12 22.14 22.85 21.64
N ALA A 13 21.40 22.78 22.75
CA ALA A 13 21.43 21.63 23.65
C ALA A 13 20.92 20.36 22.95
N PHE A 14 19.79 20.45 22.23
CA PHE A 14 19.26 19.36 21.42
C PHE A 14 20.24 18.91 20.32
N ALA A 15 20.93 19.83 19.67
CA ALA A 15 21.93 19.51 18.65
C ALA A 15 23.10 18.70 19.25
N ARG A 16 23.66 19.16 20.38
CA ARG A 16 24.72 18.45 21.12
C ARG A 16 24.28 17.06 21.59
N LEU A 17 23.05 16.91 22.10
CA LEU A 17 22.45 15.61 22.47
C LEU A 17 22.25 14.61 21.30
N ARG A 18 22.58 15.01 20.07
CA ARG A 18 22.59 14.18 18.85
C ARG A 18 23.95 14.21 18.13
N GLY A 19 24.99 14.68 18.81
CA GLY A 19 26.37 14.75 18.31
C GLY A 19 26.56 15.78 17.20
N VAL A 20 25.77 16.86 17.17
CA VAL A 20 25.91 17.99 16.23
C VAL A 20 26.36 19.23 16.97
N ASN A 21 27.55 19.74 16.67
CA ASN A 21 28.03 21.02 17.16
C ASN A 21 27.69 22.13 16.15
N ILE A 22 26.83 23.06 16.58
CA ILE A 22 26.52 24.30 15.88
C ILE A 22 27.28 25.43 16.58
N ASP A 23 27.95 26.28 15.80
CA ASP A 23 28.61 27.48 16.30
C ASP A 23 27.56 28.52 16.73
N ILE A 24 27.66 28.99 17.98
CA ILE A 24 26.74 29.98 18.58
C ILE A 24 26.80 31.30 17.82
N GLU A 25 27.97 31.71 17.33
CA GLU A 25 28.14 32.96 16.59
C GLU A 25 27.62 32.88 15.15
N ARG A 26 27.15 31.70 14.72
CA ARG A 26 26.63 31.41 13.37
C ARG A 26 25.30 30.65 13.40
N LEU A 27 24.57 30.72 14.51
CA LEU A 27 23.24 30.12 14.61
C LEU A 27 22.20 31.03 13.94
N GLU A 28 21.83 30.69 12.71
CA GLU A 28 20.80 31.41 11.94
C GLU A 28 19.43 30.72 12.06
N ALA A 29 18.43 31.50 12.47
CA ALA A 29 17.03 31.07 12.62
C ALA A 29 16.14 31.57 11.46
N ASP A 30 16.68 31.62 10.24
CA ASP A 30 16.04 32.19 9.05
C ASP A 30 15.10 31.20 8.31
N GLY A 31 14.98 29.97 8.80
CA GLY A 31 14.21 28.89 8.18
C GLY A 31 14.90 28.22 6.99
N ARG A 32 16.19 28.47 6.73
CA ARG A 32 16.99 27.81 5.68
C ARG A 32 17.88 26.70 6.24
N ILE A 33 18.54 25.98 5.34
CA ILE A 33 19.44 24.87 5.69
C ILE A 33 20.86 25.37 5.81
N HIS A 34 21.39 25.29 7.02
CA HIS A 34 22.75 25.69 7.40
C HIS A 34 23.64 24.47 7.66
N ARG A 35 24.96 24.70 7.71
CA ARG A 35 25.97 23.65 7.97
C ARG A 35 26.47 23.71 9.40
N ALA A 36 26.78 22.53 9.94
CA ALA A 36 27.31 22.32 11.27
C ALA A 36 28.29 21.14 11.26
N ASP A 37 28.98 20.91 12.37
CA ASP A 37 29.95 19.81 12.52
C ASP A 37 29.39 18.65 13.36
N VAL A 38 29.96 17.47 13.22
CA VAL A 38 29.66 16.28 14.03
C VAL A 38 30.74 16.05 15.10
N GLY A 39 30.31 15.95 16.35
CA GLY A 39 31.13 15.81 17.55
C GLY A 39 30.92 16.98 18.53
N ASP A 40 31.71 17.01 19.60
CA ASP A 40 31.60 18.02 20.68
C ASP A 40 32.45 19.28 20.45
N LEU A 41 33.25 19.31 19.37
CA LEU A 41 34.17 20.38 19.03
C LEU A 41 33.95 20.86 17.58
N PRO A 42 34.16 22.15 17.27
CA PRO A 42 34.25 22.63 15.89
C PRO A 42 35.34 21.85 15.14
N SER A 43 35.01 21.36 13.95
CA SER A 43 35.93 20.58 13.11
C SER A 43 36.07 21.12 11.68
N GLY A 44 35.21 22.06 11.27
CA GLY A 44 35.24 22.74 9.98
C GLY A 44 34.82 21.86 8.79
N LYS A 45 34.15 20.73 9.05
CA LYS A 45 33.87 19.67 8.06
C LYS A 45 32.47 19.74 7.46
N SER A 46 31.55 20.51 8.07
CA SER A 46 30.18 20.68 7.56
C SER A 46 29.43 19.35 7.38
N ASP A 47 29.78 18.36 8.21
CA ASP A 47 29.30 16.98 8.21
C ASP A 47 28.03 16.76 9.05
N ALA A 48 27.45 17.85 9.55
CA ALA A 48 26.05 17.96 9.92
C ALA A 48 25.36 19.13 9.17
N GLY A 49 24.04 19.16 9.24
CA GLY A 49 23.23 20.28 8.75
C GLY A 49 22.04 20.52 9.66
N TYR A 50 21.56 21.75 9.72
CA TYR A 50 20.44 22.14 10.56
C TYR A 50 19.52 23.14 9.85
N LEU A 51 18.30 23.27 10.36
CA LEU A 51 17.37 24.33 9.99
C LEU A 51 16.63 24.75 11.27
N LEU A 52 16.63 26.04 11.57
CA LEU A 52 15.83 26.62 12.65
C LEU A 52 14.99 27.75 12.05
N ARG A 53 13.71 27.83 12.42
CA ARG A 53 12.77 28.85 11.93
C ARG A 53 12.60 29.99 12.94
N PRO A 54 12.08 31.15 12.53
CA PRO A 54 11.71 32.23 13.45
C PRO A 54 10.65 31.84 14.49
N ASP A 55 9.86 30.80 14.22
CA ASP A 55 8.87 30.22 15.15
C ASP A 55 9.47 29.29 16.22
N GLY A 56 10.80 29.06 16.19
CA GLY A 56 11.50 28.19 17.13
C GLY A 56 11.41 26.69 16.85
N THR A 57 10.69 26.26 15.82
CA THR A 57 10.74 24.88 15.33
C THR A 57 11.90 24.68 14.35
N GLY A 58 12.43 23.46 14.27
CA GLY A 58 13.58 23.18 13.43
C GLY A 58 13.83 21.70 13.19
N TRP A 59 15.01 21.37 12.71
CA TRP A 59 15.56 20.01 12.69
C TRP A 59 17.09 20.05 12.59
N ILE A 60 17.72 18.93 12.92
CA ILE A 60 19.13 18.67 12.63
C ILE A 60 19.29 17.36 11.86
N THR A 61 20.35 17.23 11.07
CA THR A 61 20.77 15.99 10.41
C THR A 61 22.25 15.77 10.65
N ASN A 62 22.60 14.61 11.22
CA ASN A 62 23.98 14.17 11.37
C ASN A 62 24.33 13.25 10.19
N PHE A 63 25.18 13.70 9.26
CA PHE A 63 25.46 12.95 8.02
C PHE A 63 26.44 11.78 8.22
N LYS A 64 26.99 11.60 9.43
CA LYS A 64 27.75 10.39 9.85
C LYS A 64 26.87 9.34 10.56
N ALA A 65 25.64 9.69 10.92
CA ALA A 65 24.67 8.79 11.54
C ALA A 65 23.79 8.11 10.47
N ASP A 66 22.49 7.95 10.72
CA ASP A 66 21.54 7.38 9.74
C ASP A 66 21.11 8.37 8.65
N GLY A 67 21.60 9.62 8.70
CA GLY A 67 21.37 10.65 7.69
C GLY A 67 19.96 11.26 7.69
N LYS A 68 19.13 11.02 8.72
CA LYS A 68 17.75 11.52 8.77
C LYS A 68 17.61 12.85 9.52
N PRO A 69 16.71 13.75 9.08
CA PRO A 69 16.34 14.94 9.84
C PRO A 69 15.57 14.60 11.12
N ILE A 70 16.20 14.84 12.28
CA ILE A 70 15.57 14.74 13.60
C ILE A 70 14.88 16.07 13.88
N GLN A 71 13.56 16.07 13.98
CA GLN A 71 12.77 17.29 14.21
C GLN A 71 12.98 17.86 15.61
N PHE A 72 13.04 19.19 15.69
CA PHE A 72 13.06 19.97 16.92
C PHE A 72 11.74 20.72 17.08
N LYS A 73 11.17 20.63 18.28
CA LYS A 73 10.16 21.57 18.79
C LYS A 73 10.55 21.94 20.22
N PRO A 74 10.32 23.17 20.70
CA PRO A 74 10.67 23.57 22.06
C PRO A 74 10.09 22.66 23.16
N GLU A 75 8.90 22.08 22.97
CA GLU A 75 8.28 21.17 23.96
C GLU A 75 8.95 19.78 24.00
N LEU A 76 9.62 19.38 22.90
CA LEU A 76 10.39 18.15 22.75
C LEU A 76 11.88 18.32 23.06
N ALA A 77 12.32 19.55 23.38
CA ALA A 77 13.73 19.89 23.61
C ALA A 77 14.25 19.47 25.00
N ARG A 78 13.36 19.31 25.97
CA ARG A 78 13.69 18.83 27.32
C ARG A 78 13.93 17.33 27.33
N GLU A 79 14.68 16.86 28.32
CA GLU A 79 14.77 15.42 28.60
C GLU A 79 13.36 14.85 28.90
N LEU A 80 13.06 13.70 28.31
CA LEU A 80 11.84 12.96 28.60
C LEU A 80 11.93 12.45 30.03
N THR A 81 10.88 12.67 30.81
CA THR A 81 10.82 12.09 32.16
C THR A 81 10.81 10.55 32.08
N PRO A 82 11.19 9.84 33.15
CA PRO A 82 11.05 8.38 33.20
C PRO A 82 9.61 7.92 32.92
N GLU A 83 8.61 8.68 33.38
CA GLU A 83 7.20 8.42 33.06
C GLU A 83 6.88 8.56 31.57
N GLU A 84 7.37 9.60 30.90
CA GLU A 84 7.11 9.81 29.47
C GLU A 84 7.83 8.79 28.61
N THR A 85 9.05 8.42 29.00
CA THR A 85 9.79 7.32 28.39
C THR A 85 9.02 6.00 28.54
N ALA A 86 8.51 5.69 29.74
CA ALA A 86 7.67 4.52 29.97
C ALA A 86 6.34 4.56 29.20
N ARG A 87 5.68 5.72 29.10
CA ARG A 87 4.46 5.91 28.29
C ARG A 87 4.74 5.66 26.80
N ILE A 88 5.88 6.12 26.29
CA ILE A 88 6.32 5.87 24.91
C ILE A 88 6.65 4.38 24.70
N GLU A 89 7.29 3.72 25.66
CA GLU A 89 7.57 2.28 25.60
C GLU A 89 6.26 1.46 25.58
N VAL A 90 5.32 1.75 26.48
CA VAL A 90 3.99 1.13 26.51
C VAL A 90 3.21 1.40 25.21
N GLN A 91 3.27 2.62 24.65
CA GLN A 91 2.66 2.92 23.35
C GLN A 91 3.30 2.11 22.21
N ARG A 92 4.63 1.92 22.22
CA ARG A 92 5.34 1.06 21.25
C ARG A 92 4.97 -0.40 21.42
N GLU A 93 4.82 -0.90 22.64
CA GLU A 93 4.38 -2.27 22.91
C GLU A 93 2.94 -2.51 22.45
N VAL A 94 2.02 -1.59 22.75
CA VAL A 94 0.62 -1.66 22.27
C VAL A 94 0.59 -1.61 20.74
N TRP A 95 1.38 -0.73 20.10
CA TRP A 95 1.48 -0.67 18.65
C TRP A 95 2.06 -1.96 18.05
N ARG A 96 3.14 -2.51 18.65
CA ARG A 96 3.75 -3.80 18.23
C ARG A 96 2.75 -4.95 18.32
N LYS A 97 2.00 -5.07 19.43
CA LYS A 97 0.93 -6.07 19.60
C LYS A 97 -0.14 -5.92 18.53
N GLN A 98 -0.64 -4.71 18.30
CA GLN A 98 -1.62 -4.43 17.23
C GLN A 98 -1.09 -4.70 15.81
N GLN A 99 0.22 -4.55 15.53
CA GLN A 99 0.79 -4.97 14.25
C GLN A 99 0.85 -6.50 14.15
N ALA A 100 1.28 -7.19 15.21
CA ALA A 100 1.35 -8.65 15.23
C ALA A 100 -0.04 -9.30 15.09
N GLU A 101 -1.05 -8.79 15.79
CA GLU A 101 -2.46 -9.19 15.68
C GLU A 101 -2.98 -9.01 14.24
N ARG A 102 -2.72 -7.85 13.62
CA ARG A 102 -3.11 -7.58 12.22
C ARG A 102 -2.37 -8.48 11.23
N GLN A 103 -1.09 -8.80 11.49
CA GLN A 103 -0.31 -9.70 10.65
C GLN A 103 -0.80 -11.15 10.77
N ALA A 104 -1.14 -11.63 11.98
CA ALA A 104 -1.70 -12.97 12.18
C ALA A 104 -3.01 -13.16 11.39
N VAL A 105 -3.94 -12.19 11.47
CA VAL A 105 -5.18 -12.19 10.68
C VAL A 105 -4.90 -12.12 9.18
N ALA A 106 -3.87 -11.39 8.74
CA ALA A 106 -3.47 -11.33 7.34
C ALA A 106 -2.88 -12.65 6.81
N VAL A 107 -2.18 -13.41 7.66
CA VAL A 107 -1.70 -14.75 7.35
C VAL A 107 -2.85 -15.74 7.26
N GLU A 108 -3.80 -15.69 8.18
CA GLU A 108 -4.97 -16.57 8.16
C GLU A 108 -5.85 -16.31 6.92
N ASP A 109 -6.21 -15.04 6.63
CA ASP A 109 -6.93 -14.66 5.40
C ASP A 109 -6.15 -15.04 4.13
N ALA A 110 -4.82 -15.08 4.19
CA ALA A 110 -4.00 -15.50 3.06
C ALA A 110 -4.03 -17.02 2.82
N ILE A 111 -3.88 -17.81 3.87
CA ILE A 111 -3.89 -19.28 3.81
C ILE A 111 -5.29 -19.78 3.40
N GLN A 112 -6.35 -19.32 4.08
CA GLN A 112 -7.73 -19.73 3.75
C GLN A 112 -8.10 -19.44 2.28
N ARG A 113 -7.66 -18.27 1.75
CA ARG A 113 -7.85 -17.93 0.33
C ARG A 113 -7.02 -18.79 -0.62
N TRP A 114 -5.81 -19.19 -0.22
CA TRP A 114 -4.94 -20.05 -1.01
C TRP A 114 -5.50 -21.46 -1.11
N GLU A 115 -5.94 -22.05 0.00
CA GLU A 115 -6.59 -23.37 0.02
C GLU A 115 -7.91 -23.37 -0.77
N ALA A 116 -8.70 -22.30 -0.67
CA ALA A 116 -9.96 -22.14 -1.42
C ALA A 116 -9.77 -21.68 -2.89
N SER A 117 -8.53 -21.60 -3.39
CA SER A 117 -8.24 -21.14 -4.76
C SER A 117 -7.96 -22.29 -5.74
N HIS A 118 -8.12 -22.03 -7.03
CA HIS A 118 -7.88 -22.97 -8.12
C HIS A 118 -6.82 -22.46 -9.10
N GLU A 119 -6.44 -23.25 -10.10
CA GLU A 119 -5.56 -22.78 -11.17
C GLU A 119 -6.24 -21.67 -12.02
N PRO A 120 -5.55 -20.58 -12.40
CA PRO A 120 -6.16 -19.46 -13.13
C PRO A 120 -6.56 -19.86 -14.56
N LYS A 121 -7.86 -19.88 -14.85
CA LYS A 121 -8.36 -20.19 -16.20
C LYS A 121 -8.54 -18.91 -17.00
N ALA A 122 -7.73 -18.74 -18.05
CA ALA A 122 -7.74 -17.58 -18.94
C ALA A 122 -7.67 -16.20 -18.24
N PHE A 123 -7.06 -16.13 -17.05
CA PHE A 123 -7.11 -14.92 -16.21
C PHE A 123 -6.53 -13.71 -16.94
N PRO A 124 -7.28 -12.60 -17.14
CA PRO A 124 -6.91 -11.54 -18.08
C PRO A 124 -5.54 -10.86 -17.84
N TYR A 125 -5.11 -10.70 -16.57
CA TYR A 125 -3.77 -10.15 -16.24
C TYR A 125 -2.61 -10.95 -16.83
N LEU A 126 -2.86 -12.22 -17.17
CA LEU A 126 -1.90 -13.17 -17.76
C LEU A 126 -2.04 -13.30 -19.29
N GLN A 127 -2.91 -12.53 -19.96
CA GLN A 127 -3.12 -12.65 -21.42
C GLN A 127 -2.34 -11.61 -22.25
N ALA A 128 -1.99 -10.46 -21.67
CA ALA A 128 -1.28 -9.37 -22.37
C ALA A 128 -0.06 -8.85 -21.58
N PRO A 129 1.18 -9.29 -21.90
CA PRO A 129 1.51 -10.43 -22.76
C PRO A 129 1.03 -11.76 -22.16
N LYS A 130 1.06 -12.84 -22.95
CA LYS A 130 0.72 -14.18 -22.49
C LYS A 130 1.76 -14.69 -21.48
N LEU A 131 1.40 -14.59 -20.20
CA LEU A 131 2.17 -15.05 -19.06
C LEU A 131 1.67 -16.41 -18.60
N GLU A 132 2.59 -17.29 -18.23
CA GLU A 132 2.25 -18.49 -17.47
C GLU A 132 1.91 -18.10 -16.02
N SER A 133 1.02 -18.87 -15.38
CA SER A 133 0.66 -18.65 -13.97
C SER A 133 1.82 -18.97 -13.02
N ALA A 134 2.71 -19.88 -13.42
CA ALA A 134 3.85 -20.37 -12.65
C ALA A 134 3.51 -20.73 -11.20
N GLY A 135 2.33 -21.34 -11.00
CA GLY A 135 1.81 -21.75 -9.69
C GLY A 135 1.00 -20.70 -8.93
N LEU A 136 0.92 -19.45 -9.40
CA LEU A 136 -0.04 -18.48 -8.86
C LEU A 136 -1.47 -18.98 -9.10
N ARG A 137 -2.35 -18.74 -8.12
CA ARG A 137 -3.71 -19.32 -8.08
C ARG A 137 -4.77 -18.25 -8.20
N GLN A 138 -5.97 -18.61 -8.64
CA GLN A 138 -7.12 -17.72 -8.73
C GLN A 138 -8.12 -18.03 -7.63
N GLY A 139 -8.49 -17.01 -6.85
CA GLY A 139 -9.58 -17.06 -5.89
C GLY A 139 -10.61 -15.98 -6.22
N ARG A 140 -11.85 -16.38 -6.50
CA ARG A 140 -12.90 -15.47 -7.01
C ARG A 140 -12.40 -14.75 -8.28
N ALA A 141 -12.57 -13.43 -8.38
CA ALA A 141 -12.11 -12.61 -9.50
C ALA A 141 -10.65 -12.09 -9.35
N GLN A 142 -9.82 -12.72 -8.50
CA GLN A 142 -8.48 -12.22 -8.16
C GLN A 142 -7.41 -13.30 -8.36
N LEU A 143 -6.27 -12.91 -8.94
CA LEU A 143 -5.05 -13.71 -8.94
C LEU A 143 -4.31 -13.49 -7.61
N LEU A 144 -3.90 -14.57 -6.98
CA LEU A 144 -3.39 -14.63 -5.61
C LEU A 144 -1.88 -14.88 -5.63
N VAL A 145 -1.14 -14.03 -4.92
CA VAL A 145 0.33 -14.06 -4.82
C VAL A 145 0.73 -14.23 -3.35
N PRO A 146 1.23 -15.41 -2.94
CA PRO A 146 1.60 -15.66 -1.55
C PRO A 146 2.79 -14.77 -1.16
N MET A 147 2.68 -14.10 0.00
CA MET A 147 3.75 -13.26 0.53
C MET A 147 4.42 -13.96 1.71
N MET A 148 5.72 -14.14 1.62
CA MET A 148 6.57 -14.69 2.66
C MET A 148 7.55 -13.64 3.18
N ALA A 149 8.08 -13.84 4.38
CA ALA A 149 9.26 -13.14 4.86
C ALA A 149 10.16 -14.11 5.63
N ILE A 150 11.35 -13.65 6.01
CA ILE A 150 12.18 -14.32 7.01
C ILE A 150 11.86 -13.70 8.37
N ASP A 151 11.67 -14.53 9.39
CA ASP A 151 11.38 -14.10 10.76
C ASP A 151 12.64 -13.70 11.56
N ALA A 152 12.51 -13.60 12.89
CA ALA A 152 13.59 -13.18 13.78
C ALA A 152 14.60 -14.31 14.11
N ASP A 153 14.16 -15.56 14.05
CA ASP A 153 14.99 -16.75 14.27
C ASP A 153 15.71 -17.18 12.97
N GLY A 154 15.23 -16.68 11.83
CA GLY A 154 15.83 -16.81 10.52
C GLY A 154 15.05 -17.70 9.57
N GLU A 155 13.83 -18.11 9.90
CA GLU A 155 13.08 -19.09 9.12
C GLU A 155 12.01 -18.45 8.21
N PRO A 156 11.64 -19.11 7.10
CA PRO A 156 10.65 -18.61 6.15
C PRO A 156 9.24 -18.81 6.69
N GLY A 157 8.43 -17.76 6.68
CA GLY A 157 7.02 -17.82 7.08
C GLY A 157 6.10 -17.07 6.13
N TRP A 158 4.85 -17.53 6.04
CA TRP A 158 3.77 -16.73 5.46
C TRP A 158 3.63 -15.42 6.25
N VAL A 159 3.45 -14.30 5.55
CA VAL A 159 3.14 -12.99 6.16
C VAL A 159 1.90 -12.31 5.56
N GLY A 160 1.28 -12.93 4.56
CA GLY A 160 0.03 -12.48 3.95
C GLY A 160 -0.01 -12.78 2.45
N MET A 161 -0.58 -11.87 1.67
CA MET A 161 -0.75 -12.05 0.21
C MET A 161 -0.84 -10.70 -0.53
N GLN A 162 -0.40 -10.67 -1.80
CA GLN A 162 -0.88 -9.69 -2.79
C GLN A 162 -2.00 -10.29 -3.66
N ARG A 163 -3.08 -9.53 -3.84
CA ARG A 163 -4.22 -9.86 -4.70
C ARG A 163 -4.19 -8.94 -5.91
N ILE A 164 -4.32 -9.51 -7.11
CA ILE A 164 -4.36 -8.77 -8.37
C ILE A 164 -5.77 -8.91 -8.96
N THR A 165 -6.51 -7.80 -8.96
CA THR A 165 -7.79 -7.68 -9.66
C THR A 165 -7.53 -7.21 -11.08
N TRP A 166 -8.20 -7.80 -12.08
CA TRP A 166 -8.14 -7.30 -13.45
C TRP A 166 -8.75 -5.89 -13.56
N ALA A 167 -8.17 -5.05 -14.42
CA ALA A 167 -8.76 -3.79 -14.85
C ALA A 167 -8.93 -3.84 -16.37
N GLY A 168 -10.00 -3.22 -16.89
CA GLY A 168 -10.35 -3.30 -18.32
C GLY A 168 -9.27 -2.71 -19.26
N PRO A 169 -9.42 -2.89 -20.58
CA PRO A 169 -8.48 -2.36 -21.58
C PRO A 169 -8.10 -0.89 -21.32
N GLY A 170 -6.82 -0.58 -21.54
CA GLY A 170 -6.24 0.74 -21.25
C GLY A 170 -5.93 1.02 -19.77
N HIS A 171 -6.39 0.20 -18.83
CA HIS A 171 -6.18 0.41 -17.40
C HIS A 171 -5.14 -0.57 -16.81
N SER A 172 -4.39 -0.13 -15.81
CA SER A 172 -3.48 -1.00 -15.06
C SER A 172 -4.25 -1.87 -14.07
N ALA A 173 -3.99 -3.19 -14.09
CA ALA A 173 -4.57 -4.13 -13.14
C ALA A 173 -4.24 -3.75 -11.69
N GLU A 174 -5.24 -3.78 -10.81
CA GLU A 174 -5.12 -3.32 -9.44
C GLU A 174 -4.43 -4.37 -8.57
N LYS A 175 -3.29 -4.00 -7.98
CA LYS A 175 -2.48 -4.85 -7.09
C LYS A 175 -2.62 -4.34 -5.65
N ARG A 176 -3.40 -5.04 -4.81
CA ARG A 176 -3.59 -4.70 -3.38
C ARG A 176 -3.15 -5.84 -2.49
N PHE A 177 -2.42 -5.55 -1.42
CA PHE A 177 -2.12 -6.52 -0.38
C PHE A 177 -3.35 -6.87 0.48
N VAL A 178 -3.32 -8.01 1.16
CA VAL A 178 -4.22 -8.29 2.30
C VAL A 178 -3.89 -7.31 3.43
N SER A 179 -4.91 -6.71 4.06
CA SER A 179 -4.70 -5.75 5.15
C SER A 179 -3.97 -6.43 6.30
N GLY A 180 -2.86 -5.85 6.75
CA GLY A 180 -1.95 -6.46 7.74
C GLY A 180 -0.74 -7.18 7.15
N THR A 181 -0.70 -7.44 5.83
CA THR A 181 0.52 -7.96 5.17
C THR A 181 1.64 -6.90 5.26
N PRO A 182 2.83 -7.22 5.81
CA PRO A 182 3.96 -6.30 5.80
C PRO A 182 4.52 -6.19 4.37
N THR A 183 4.81 -4.98 3.93
CA THR A 183 5.43 -4.72 2.61
C THR A 183 6.95 -4.63 2.66
N LYS A 184 7.54 -4.53 3.85
CA LYS A 184 8.98 -4.43 4.06
C LYS A 184 9.57 -5.78 4.45
N GLY A 185 10.64 -6.21 3.78
CA GLY A 185 11.31 -7.50 3.99
C GLY A 185 10.55 -8.71 3.44
N ALA A 186 9.26 -8.53 3.10
CA ALA A 186 8.43 -9.56 2.50
C ALA A 186 8.65 -9.67 0.98
N PHE A 187 8.47 -10.86 0.43
CA PHE A 187 8.69 -11.21 -0.97
C PHE A 187 7.74 -12.33 -1.43
N ALA A 188 7.64 -12.52 -2.74
CA ALA A 188 7.01 -13.69 -3.35
C ALA A 188 8.06 -14.49 -4.16
N VAL A 189 7.87 -15.79 -4.31
CA VAL A 189 8.77 -16.67 -5.07
C VAL A 189 8.01 -17.35 -6.20
N ILE A 190 8.63 -17.40 -7.37
CA ILE A 190 8.14 -18.03 -8.60
C ILE A 190 9.20 -19.05 -9.07
N PRO A 191 8.82 -20.26 -9.52
CA PRO A 191 7.46 -20.81 -9.58
C PRO A 191 7.02 -21.38 -8.22
N VAL A 192 5.71 -21.44 -7.98
CA VAL A 192 5.13 -22.17 -6.85
C VAL A 192 4.73 -23.58 -7.30
N VAL A 193 5.18 -24.63 -6.60
CA VAL A 193 4.95 -26.03 -7.01
C VAL A 193 4.07 -26.74 -5.98
N GLY A 194 2.78 -26.81 -6.28
CA GLY A 194 1.75 -27.43 -5.44
C GLY A 194 0.47 -26.59 -5.35
N ALA A 195 -0.44 -27.03 -4.50
CA ALA A 195 -1.71 -26.34 -4.21
C ALA A 195 -1.94 -26.13 -2.70
N ASP A 196 -1.20 -26.87 -1.90
CA ASP A 196 -1.17 -26.86 -0.44
C ASP A 196 -0.46 -25.61 0.13
N VAL A 197 -0.63 -25.40 1.45
CA VAL A 197 -0.05 -24.28 2.20
C VAL A 197 1.49 -24.27 2.25
N GLU A 198 2.12 -25.44 2.09
CA GLU A 198 3.59 -25.60 2.07
C GLU A 198 4.20 -25.31 0.69
N ALA A 199 3.39 -25.18 -0.37
CA ALA A 199 3.88 -24.99 -1.73
C ALA A 199 4.75 -23.72 -1.92
N PRO A 200 4.44 -22.56 -1.31
CA PRO A 200 5.31 -21.38 -1.37
C PRO A 200 6.61 -21.56 -0.56
N LEU A 201 6.56 -22.26 0.58
CA LEU A 201 7.74 -22.54 1.41
C LEU A 201 8.72 -23.47 0.68
N ARG A 202 8.21 -24.51 -0.01
CA ARG A 202 9.01 -25.34 -0.92
C ARG A 202 9.60 -24.55 -2.10
N ALA A 203 8.87 -23.56 -2.63
CA ALA A 203 9.37 -22.68 -3.67
C ALA A 203 10.54 -21.81 -3.17
N TYR A 204 10.42 -21.25 -1.97
CA TYR A 204 11.51 -20.55 -1.28
C TYR A 204 12.73 -21.46 -1.07
N GLU A 205 12.55 -22.69 -0.58
CA GLU A 205 13.64 -23.65 -0.42
C GLU A 205 14.34 -23.96 -1.75
N ALA A 206 13.58 -24.17 -2.83
CA ALA A 206 14.12 -24.41 -4.16
C ALA A 206 14.91 -23.20 -4.68
N ALA A 207 14.41 -21.98 -4.48
CA ALA A 207 15.12 -20.75 -4.86
C ALA A 207 16.43 -20.55 -4.09
N CYS A 208 16.48 -20.94 -2.80
CA CYS A 208 17.70 -20.86 -2.00
C CYS A 208 18.76 -21.90 -2.40
N LYS A 209 18.32 -23.09 -2.85
CA LYS A 209 19.18 -24.22 -3.25
C LYS A 209 19.62 -24.19 -4.73
N ALA A 210 19.11 -23.25 -5.53
CA ALA A 210 19.42 -23.17 -6.96
C ALA A 210 20.81 -22.55 -7.24
N ASP A 211 21.51 -23.05 -8.28
CA ASP A 211 22.80 -22.52 -8.76
C ASP A 211 22.74 -21.05 -9.20
N GLN A 212 21.55 -20.60 -9.60
CA GLN A 212 21.25 -19.21 -9.94
C GLN A 212 19.81 -18.87 -9.59
N VAL A 213 19.61 -17.72 -8.95
CA VAL A 213 18.31 -17.16 -8.61
C VAL A 213 18.22 -15.72 -9.11
N VAL A 214 17.04 -15.29 -9.55
CA VAL A 214 16.80 -13.91 -10.01
C VAL A 214 15.98 -13.13 -8.97
N PHE A 215 16.25 -11.84 -8.81
CA PHE A 215 15.50 -10.91 -7.97
C PHE A 215 14.89 -9.84 -8.87
N CYS A 216 13.65 -9.39 -8.63
CA CYS A 216 13.05 -8.29 -9.39
C CYS A 216 12.05 -7.46 -8.56
N GLU A 217 11.62 -6.31 -9.09
CA GLU A 217 10.58 -5.48 -8.47
C GLU A 217 9.20 -6.14 -8.57
N GLY A 218 8.68 -6.33 -9.78
CA GLY A 218 7.29 -6.74 -10.01
C GLY A 218 7.06 -8.25 -10.06
N ILE A 219 5.89 -8.70 -9.60
CA ILE A 219 5.42 -10.09 -9.81
C ILE A 219 5.17 -10.41 -11.29
N GLY A 220 4.69 -9.46 -12.08
CA GLY A 220 4.55 -9.62 -13.53
C GLY A 220 5.90 -9.78 -14.23
N THR A 221 6.91 -9.07 -13.75
CA THR A 221 8.32 -9.17 -14.13
C THR A 221 8.87 -10.56 -13.77
N ALA A 222 8.58 -11.06 -12.57
CA ALA A 222 9.00 -12.39 -12.12
C ALA A 222 8.46 -13.53 -13.00
N LEU A 223 7.16 -13.48 -13.35
CA LEU A 223 6.55 -14.45 -14.27
C LEU A 223 7.24 -14.44 -15.64
N ALA A 224 7.49 -13.25 -16.20
CA ALA A 224 8.15 -13.09 -17.50
C ALA A 224 9.59 -13.64 -17.50
N ILE A 225 10.35 -13.36 -16.43
CA ILE A 225 11.72 -13.88 -16.25
C ILE A 225 11.69 -15.41 -16.14
N HIS A 226 10.81 -15.97 -15.31
CA HIS A 226 10.72 -17.41 -15.11
C HIS A 226 10.36 -18.13 -16.43
N GLN A 227 9.30 -17.68 -17.10
CA GLN A 227 8.85 -18.23 -18.40
C GLN A 227 9.92 -18.13 -19.49
N ALA A 228 10.80 -17.12 -19.44
CA ALA A 228 11.89 -16.97 -20.40
C ALA A 228 13.16 -17.79 -20.09
N THR A 229 13.39 -18.17 -18.82
CA THR A 229 14.68 -18.70 -18.36
C THR A 229 14.62 -20.03 -17.60
N GLY A 230 13.46 -20.43 -17.07
CA GLY A 230 13.29 -21.55 -16.14
C GLY A 230 13.85 -21.31 -14.73
N LEU A 231 14.56 -20.19 -14.49
CA LEU A 231 15.19 -19.90 -13.19
C LEU A 231 14.16 -19.52 -12.13
N PRO A 232 14.39 -19.83 -10.84
CA PRO A 232 13.56 -19.31 -9.76
C PRO A 232 13.75 -17.79 -9.62
N VAL A 233 12.66 -17.08 -9.33
CA VAL A 233 12.62 -15.61 -9.24
C VAL A 233 11.96 -15.16 -7.95
N ILE A 234 12.61 -14.22 -7.26
CA ILE A 234 12.15 -13.61 -6.01
C ILE A 234 11.69 -12.18 -6.29
N ALA A 235 10.39 -11.96 -6.20
CA ALA A 235 9.78 -10.64 -6.37
C ALA A 235 9.78 -9.89 -5.03
N ALA A 236 10.49 -8.76 -4.96
CA ALA A 236 10.50 -7.89 -3.78
C ALA A 236 9.27 -6.96 -3.71
N MET A 237 8.38 -7.01 -4.70
CA MET A 237 7.12 -6.26 -4.82
C MET A 237 7.25 -4.73 -4.90
N SER A 238 8.43 -4.17 -4.68
CA SER A 238 8.84 -2.80 -5.04
C SER A 238 10.37 -2.67 -5.07
N ALA A 239 10.94 -1.75 -5.86
CA ALA A 239 12.39 -1.51 -5.89
C ALA A 239 12.93 -1.12 -4.53
N GLN A 240 12.18 -0.31 -3.77
CA GLN A 240 12.60 0.17 -2.44
C GLN A 240 12.81 -0.98 -1.43
N ASN A 241 12.16 -2.13 -1.65
CA ASN A 241 12.24 -3.31 -0.81
C ASN A 241 13.33 -4.31 -1.24
N LEU A 242 13.86 -4.21 -2.47
CA LEU A 242 14.99 -5.03 -2.96
C LEU A 242 16.17 -5.10 -1.96
N PRO A 243 16.62 -4.00 -1.30
CA PRO A 243 17.74 -4.06 -0.36
C PRO A 243 17.42 -4.71 0.99
N ASP A 244 16.15 -4.73 1.41
CA ASP A 244 15.73 -5.40 2.65
C ASP A 244 15.54 -6.90 2.41
N VAL A 245 14.92 -7.30 1.28
CA VAL A 245 14.84 -8.72 0.86
C VAL A 245 16.22 -9.29 0.52
N ALA A 246 17.09 -8.52 -0.14
CA ALA A 246 18.49 -8.92 -0.35
C ALA A 246 19.24 -9.16 0.97
N ARG A 247 18.86 -8.48 2.06
CA ARG A 247 19.49 -8.64 3.36
C ARG A 247 18.99 -9.86 4.12
N SER A 248 17.68 -10.12 4.12
CA SER A 248 17.14 -11.33 4.75
C SER A 248 17.59 -12.61 4.06
N LEU A 249 17.94 -12.54 2.77
CA LEU A 249 18.34 -13.72 1.98
C LEU A 249 19.85 -13.89 1.76
N HIS A 250 20.70 -12.90 2.07
CA HIS A 250 22.16 -12.94 1.81
C HIS A 250 22.84 -14.24 2.26
N ASP A 251 22.53 -14.71 3.47
CA ASP A 251 23.14 -15.90 4.09
C ASP A 251 22.34 -17.20 3.85
N LYS A 252 21.21 -17.12 3.12
CA LYS A 252 20.34 -18.28 2.81
C LYS A 252 20.54 -18.81 1.37
N LEU A 253 21.03 -17.98 0.45
CA LEU A 253 21.29 -18.40 -0.94
C LEU A 253 22.58 -19.21 -1.08
N GLN A 254 22.50 -20.33 -1.81
CA GLN A 254 23.65 -21.19 -2.14
C GLN A 254 24.32 -20.80 -3.47
N GLY A 255 23.53 -20.44 -4.48
CA GLY A 255 24.00 -20.08 -5.81
C GLY A 255 24.30 -18.60 -6.04
N ARG A 256 24.36 -18.21 -7.32
CA ARG A 256 24.59 -16.83 -7.78
C ARG A 256 23.29 -16.05 -7.83
N ALA A 257 23.34 -14.75 -7.55
CA ALA A 257 22.20 -13.87 -7.71
C ALA A 257 22.28 -13.06 -9.01
N VAL A 258 21.14 -12.82 -9.65
CA VAL A 258 20.97 -11.76 -10.66
C VAL A 258 19.83 -10.87 -10.21
N ILE A 259 20.00 -9.55 -10.26
CA ILE A 259 18.89 -8.62 -10.03
C ILE A 259 18.43 -8.08 -11.38
N TYR A 260 17.19 -8.34 -11.76
CA TYR A 260 16.51 -7.66 -12.85
C TYR A 260 16.02 -6.31 -12.34
N ALA A 261 16.58 -5.24 -12.89
CA ALA A 261 16.22 -3.87 -12.56
C ALA A 261 15.22 -3.34 -13.59
N ASP A 262 14.12 -2.75 -13.14
CA ASP A 262 13.22 -1.99 -14.01
C ASP A 262 13.95 -0.74 -14.50
N ASN A 263 13.89 -0.43 -15.81
CA ASN A 263 14.66 0.66 -16.40
C ASN A 263 13.95 2.01 -16.25
N ASP A 264 13.97 2.53 -15.03
CA ASP A 264 13.43 3.84 -14.67
C ASP A 264 14.14 4.99 -15.37
N GLY A 265 13.37 5.93 -15.94
CA GLY A 265 13.89 7.19 -16.46
C GLY A 265 14.05 8.27 -15.40
N GLU A 266 14.50 9.45 -15.83
CA GLU A 266 14.76 10.61 -14.96
C GLU A 266 13.55 11.01 -14.10
N LYS A 267 12.33 10.98 -14.65
CA LYS A 267 11.08 11.27 -13.92
C LYS A 267 10.88 10.35 -12.71
N ALA A 268 11.30 9.09 -12.81
CA ALA A 268 11.23 8.13 -11.72
C ALA A 268 12.43 8.25 -10.76
N GLN A 269 13.46 9.03 -11.10
CA GLN A 269 14.75 9.18 -10.40
C GLN A 269 15.61 7.91 -10.40
N PHE A 270 15.53 7.10 -11.47
CA PHE A 270 16.34 5.88 -11.67
C PHE A 270 16.27 4.91 -10.46
N LYS A 271 15.09 4.71 -9.88
CA LYS A 271 14.95 3.95 -8.62
C LYS A 271 15.23 2.48 -8.83
N GLY A 272 14.65 1.84 -9.86
CA GLY A 272 14.89 0.44 -10.17
C GLY A 272 16.40 0.12 -10.23
N GLN A 273 17.17 0.88 -10.99
CA GLN A 273 18.61 0.69 -11.12
C GLN A 273 19.37 1.04 -9.82
N ALA A 274 19.04 2.14 -9.14
CA ALA A 274 19.73 2.55 -7.92
C ALA A 274 19.52 1.55 -6.76
N TYR A 275 18.31 1.00 -6.62
CA TYR A 275 18.01 -0.03 -5.64
C TYR A 275 18.57 -1.40 -6.04
N ALA A 276 18.64 -1.73 -7.33
CA ALA A 276 19.35 -2.92 -7.80
C ALA A 276 20.86 -2.87 -7.49
N VAL A 277 21.54 -1.73 -7.73
CA VAL A 277 22.94 -1.53 -7.31
C VAL A 277 23.10 -1.70 -5.79
N ARG A 278 22.14 -1.23 -4.99
CA ARG A 278 22.17 -1.38 -3.53
C ARG A 278 21.94 -2.82 -3.08
N ALA A 279 21.01 -3.55 -3.69
CA ALA A 279 20.78 -4.97 -3.42
C ALA A 279 21.97 -5.83 -3.87
N ALA A 280 22.59 -5.55 -5.02
CA ALA A 280 23.77 -6.25 -5.51
C ALA A 280 24.99 -6.10 -4.57
N ARG A 281 25.11 -4.94 -3.93
CA ARG A 281 26.12 -4.70 -2.88
C ARG A 281 25.85 -5.48 -1.60
N ILE A 282 24.59 -5.75 -1.26
CA ILE A 282 24.19 -6.54 -0.08
C ILE A 282 24.36 -8.04 -0.34
N LEU A 283 23.99 -8.54 -1.52
CA LEU A 283 24.20 -9.95 -1.93
C LEU A 283 25.68 -10.29 -2.23
N GLY A 284 26.52 -9.25 -2.36
CA GLY A 284 27.95 -9.34 -2.63
C GLY A 284 28.26 -9.30 -4.13
N GLY A 285 28.88 -8.21 -4.57
CA GLY A 285 29.06 -7.89 -6.00
C GLY A 285 29.95 -8.86 -6.80
N ALA A 286 30.69 -9.77 -6.15
CA ALA A 286 31.42 -10.84 -6.83
C ALA A 286 30.53 -12.05 -7.18
N ARG A 287 29.42 -12.26 -6.44
CA ARG A 287 28.43 -13.34 -6.66
C ARG A 287 27.14 -12.85 -7.31
N THR A 288 27.01 -11.54 -7.50
CA THR A 288 25.77 -10.89 -7.94
C THR A 288 25.98 -10.06 -9.20
N ARG A 289 25.08 -10.21 -10.17
CA ARG A 289 25.03 -9.40 -11.40
C ARG A 289 23.69 -8.66 -11.51
N ILE A 290 23.60 -7.70 -12.43
CA ILE A 290 22.40 -6.91 -12.67
C ILE A 290 22.02 -7.02 -14.15
N ALA A 291 20.80 -7.44 -14.42
CA ALA A 291 20.16 -7.40 -15.72
C ALA A 291 19.40 -6.06 -15.84
N LEU A 292 19.64 -5.29 -16.91
CA LEU A 292 18.94 -4.05 -17.19
C LEU A 292 18.30 -4.15 -18.59
N PRO A 293 16.96 -4.13 -18.69
CA PRO A 293 16.27 -4.23 -19.98
C PRO A 293 16.38 -2.90 -20.74
N GLU A 294 16.89 -2.96 -21.96
CA GLU A 294 16.94 -1.83 -22.89
C GLU A 294 16.07 -2.16 -24.11
N LYS A 295 15.48 -1.13 -24.74
CA LYS A 295 14.65 -1.28 -25.94
C LYS A 295 15.52 -1.12 -27.20
N PRO A 296 15.70 -2.17 -28.03
CA PRO A 296 16.54 -2.08 -29.23
C PRO A 296 16.00 -1.04 -30.22
N GLY A 297 16.89 -0.22 -30.78
CA GLY A 297 16.58 0.71 -31.87
C GLY A 297 15.75 1.95 -31.48
N GLY A 298 15.69 2.33 -30.20
CA GLY A 298 14.97 3.53 -29.78
C GLY A 298 15.23 3.94 -28.33
N ILE A 299 14.49 4.94 -27.86
CA ILE A 299 14.51 5.36 -26.45
C ILE A 299 13.78 4.30 -25.61
N THR A 300 14.42 3.81 -24.56
CA THR A 300 13.79 2.89 -23.60
C THR A 300 12.74 3.65 -22.77
N PRO A 301 11.49 3.17 -22.68
CA PRO A 301 10.47 3.78 -21.81
C PRO A 301 10.89 3.81 -20.33
N SER A 302 10.41 4.79 -19.57
CA SER A 302 10.62 4.80 -18.11
C SER A 302 9.81 3.68 -17.46
N GLY A 303 10.49 2.81 -16.70
CA GLY A 303 9.89 1.65 -16.04
C GLY A 303 9.78 0.42 -16.95
N TYR A 304 10.52 0.39 -18.07
CA TYR A 304 10.57 -0.77 -18.97
C TYR A 304 11.14 -1.99 -18.24
N ASP A 305 10.41 -3.11 -18.24
CA ASP A 305 10.73 -4.31 -17.46
C ASP A 305 10.77 -5.59 -18.33
N ALA A 306 10.94 -6.76 -17.69
CA ALA A 306 10.87 -8.04 -18.38
C ALA A 306 9.49 -8.34 -18.99
N ARG A 307 8.37 -7.89 -18.38
CA ARG A 307 7.03 -8.07 -18.95
C ARG A 307 6.86 -7.23 -20.22
N ASP A 308 7.39 -6.02 -20.24
CA ASP A 308 7.44 -5.18 -21.43
C ASP A 308 8.30 -5.80 -22.54
N GLN A 309 9.48 -6.35 -22.23
CA GLN A 309 10.30 -7.08 -23.19
C GLN A 309 9.60 -8.33 -23.75
N LEU A 310 8.92 -9.10 -22.90
CA LEU A 310 8.14 -10.27 -23.33
C LEU A 310 7.03 -9.89 -24.33
N ARG A 311 6.35 -8.76 -24.10
CA ARG A 311 5.34 -8.22 -25.02
C ARG A 311 5.96 -7.72 -26.33
N ASP A 312 7.02 -6.92 -26.24
CA ASP A 312 7.57 -6.20 -27.40
C ASP A 312 8.43 -7.11 -28.30
N ARG A 313 9.09 -8.13 -27.75
CA ARG A 313 10.15 -8.92 -28.42
C ARG A 313 10.20 -10.41 -28.06
N GLY A 314 9.32 -10.90 -27.18
CA GLY A 314 9.31 -12.31 -26.76
C GLY A 314 10.41 -12.69 -25.76
N PRO A 315 10.48 -13.97 -25.36
CA PRO A 315 11.34 -14.42 -24.25
C PRO A 315 12.85 -14.32 -24.55
N ASP A 316 13.26 -14.35 -25.81
CA ASP A 316 14.68 -14.24 -26.19
C ASP A 316 15.30 -12.88 -25.87
N ALA A 317 14.50 -11.81 -25.81
CA ALA A 317 14.98 -10.50 -25.35
C ALA A 317 15.37 -10.53 -23.86
N ILE A 318 14.61 -11.26 -23.03
CA ILE A 318 14.93 -11.47 -21.62
C ILE A 318 16.17 -12.36 -21.48
N ARG A 319 16.28 -13.44 -22.27
CA ARG A 319 17.48 -14.30 -22.30
C ARG A 319 18.73 -13.53 -22.70
N ALA A 320 18.65 -12.66 -23.70
CA ALA A 320 19.75 -11.78 -24.10
C ALA A 320 20.14 -10.79 -22.99
N THR A 321 19.15 -10.20 -22.31
CA THR A 321 19.37 -9.29 -21.17
C THR A 321 20.01 -10.01 -19.97
N MET A 322 19.63 -11.27 -19.74
CA MET A 322 20.23 -12.16 -18.72
C MET A 322 21.64 -12.66 -19.07
N ALA A 323 22.01 -12.67 -20.36
CA ALA A 323 23.39 -12.91 -20.79
C ALA A 323 24.26 -11.64 -20.65
N ALA A 324 23.75 -10.49 -21.07
CA ALA A 324 24.43 -9.19 -21.08
C ALA A 324 24.47 -8.48 -19.70
N THR A 325 24.69 -9.23 -18.61
CA THR A 325 24.57 -8.69 -17.24
C THR A 325 25.78 -7.89 -16.75
N LEU A 326 25.47 -6.75 -16.15
CA LEU A 326 26.41 -5.81 -15.57
C LEU A 326 26.81 -6.20 -14.15
N ASP A 327 27.95 -5.71 -13.66
CA ASP A 327 28.21 -5.60 -12.23
C ASP A 327 27.66 -4.29 -11.62
N ALA A 328 27.68 -4.20 -10.29
CA ALA A 328 27.12 -3.07 -9.56
C ALA A 328 27.87 -1.74 -9.77
N TRP A 329 29.14 -1.76 -10.18
CA TRP A 329 29.94 -0.56 -10.50
C TRP A 329 29.72 -0.13 -11.95
N GLN A 330 29.64 -1.08 -12.88
CA GLN A 330 29.26 -0.83 -14.28
C GLN A 330 27.90 -0.14 -14.38
N LEU A 331 26.89 -0.58 -13.61
CA LEU A 331 25.60 0.10 -13.58
C LEU A 331 25.64 1.43 -12.81
N GLU A 332 26.35 1.53 -11.68
CA GLU A 332 26.50 2.81 -10.96
C GLU A 332 27.14 3.90 -11.83
N ARG A 333 28.07 3.54 -12.74
CA ARG A 333 28.66 4.46 -13.72
C ARG A 333 27.69 4.96 -14.80
N ARG A 334 26.56 4.29 -15.03
CA ARG A 334 25.51 4.73 -15.96
C ARG A 334 24.50 5.68 -15.31
N LEU A 335 24.52 5.83 -13.97
CA LEU A 335 23.58 6.66 -13.23
C LEU A 335 24.09 8.10 -13.04
N PRO A 336 23.22 9.12 -13.01
CA PRO A 336 23.64 10.49 -12.73
C PRO A 336 24.36 10.59 -11.38
N PRO A 337 25.47 11.38 -11.27
CA PRO A 337 26.23 11.53 -10.02
C PRO A 337 25.38 11.95 -8.82
N GLU A 338 24.27 12.65 -9.05
CA GLU A 338 23.32 13.11 -8.04
C GLU A 338 22.55 11.94 -7.43
N ILE A 339 22.14 10.95 -8.25
CA ILE A 339 21.49 9.71 -7.80
C ILE A 339 22.50 8.81 -7.10
N VAL A 340 23.73 8.72 -7.62
CA VAL A 340 24.82 7.95 -7.01
C VAL A 340 25.17 8.50 -5.63
N ASN A 341 25.43 9.81 -5.51
CA ASN A 341 25.84 10.43 -4.25
C ASN A 341 24.70 10.49 -3.22
N ARG A 342 23.43 10.57 -3.64
CA ARG A 342 22.26 10.48 -2.73
C ARG A 342 22.08 9.09 -2.11
N ASN A 343 22.63 8.05 -2.74
CA ASN A 343 22.49 6.66 -2.31
C ASN A 343 23.79 6.02 -1.77
N ARG A 344 24.93 6.72 -1.82
CA ARG A 344 26.20 6.30 -1.20
C ARG A 344 26.27 6.77 0.26
N PRO A 345 26.46 5.87 1.24
CA PRO A 345 26.79 6.29 2.60
C PRO A 345 28.18 6.95 2.64
N GLY A 346 28.25 8.21 3.04
CA GLY A 346 29.48 8.80 3.59
C GLY A 346 30.47 9.51 2.66
N LEU A 347 30.11 9.89 1.42
CA LEU A 347 30.91 10.86 0.63
C LEU A 347 30.11 12.09 0.20
N VAL A 348 30.50 13.26 0.73
CA VAL A 348 29.98 14.56 0.30
C VAL A 348 30.85 15.11 -0.83
N ARG A 349 30.21 15.62 -1.88
CA ARG A 349 30.85 16.36 -2.99
C ARG A 349 31.48 17.64 -2.42
N GLN A 350 32.81 17.73 -2.34
CA GLN A 350 33.45 19.03 -2.15
C GLN A 350 33.20 19.87 -3.40
N GLN A 351 32.51 21.00 -3.25
CA GLN A 351 32.46 22.01 -4.29
C GLN A 351 33.80 22.75 -4.31
N ALA A 352 34.40 22.91 -5.50
CA ALA A 352 35.66 23.63 -5.61
C ALA A 352 35.48 25.10 -5.18
N PRO A 353 36.27 25.61 -4.23
CA PRO A 353 36.18 27.01 -3.83
C PRO A 353 36.60 27.91 -5.00
N GLN A 354 35.80 28.93 -5.29
CA GLN A 354 36.20 29.97 -6.23
C GLN A 354 37.44 30.69 -5.71
N GLN A 355 38.41 30.92 -6.59
CA GLN A 355 39.67 31.56 -6.24
C GLN A 355 39.42 33.03 -5.86
N ASN A 356 39.72 33.37 -4.61
CA ASN A 356 40.03 34.74 -4.20
C ASN A 356 41.46 34.74 -3.66
N ALA A 357 42.35 35.49 -4.31
CA ALA A 357 43.78 35.40 -4.06
C ALA A 357 44.24 36.36 -2.96
N ALA A 358 44.84 35.81 -1.91
CA ALA A 358 45.70 36.58 -0.99
C ALA A 358 46.76 35.68 -0.33
N GLN A 359 48.02 36.08 -0.48
CA GLN A 359 49.13 35.90 0.48
C GLN A 359 49.51 34.47 0.91
N GLN A 360 50.65 34.00 0.36
CA GLN A 360 51.54 33.04 1.04
C GLN A 360 52.15 33.67 2.30
N PRO A 361 52.58 32.85 3.26
CA PRO A 361 54.02 32.88 3.57
C PRO A 361 54.69 31.49 3.56
N ASP A 362 56.02 31.51 3.62
CA ASP A 362 56.95 30.39 3.41
C ASP A 362 57.10 29.40 4.59
N PRO A 363 57.74 28.22 4.37
CA PRO A 363 57.80 27.12 5.34
C PRO A 363 58.96 27.21 6.37
N PHE A 364 59.15 26.11 7.11
CA PHE A 364 60.14 25.82 8.17
C PHE A 364 59.81 26.26 9.61
N THR A 365 59.32 25.30 10.41
CA THR A 365 60.16 24.75 11.49
C THR A 365 59.73 23.32 11.85
N THR A 366 60.69 22.41 12.00
CA THR A 366 60.49 21.02 12.42
C THR A 366 61.04 20.77 13.81
N HIS A 367 60.20 20.31 14.75
CA HIS A 367 60.52 19.62 16.02
C HIS A 367 59.19 19.17 16.65
N GLN A 368 59.05 18.03 17.36
CA GLN A 368 59.86 16.81 17.46
C GLN A 368 58.97 15.75 18.14
N GLU A 369 58.76 14.57 17.55
CA GLU A 369 58.07 13.46 18.23
C GLU A 369 59.05 12.31 18.54
N GLN A 370 58.79 11.60 19.65
CA GLN A 370 59.63 10.53 20.17
C GLN A 370 59.23 9.18 19.55
N PRO A 371 60.17 8.22 19.40
CA PRO A 371 59.91 6.99 18.67
C PRO A 371 58.93 6.07 19.39
N MET A 372 57.93 5.58 18.66
CA MET A 372 56.99 4.57 19.14
C MET A 372 57.31 3.22 18.45
N ASN A 373 57.30 2.12 19.21
CA ASN A 373 57.87 0.82 18.81
C ASN A 373 57.38 0.30 17.44
N GLU A 374 58.33 -0.02 16.56
CA GLU A 374 58.10 -0.77 15.33
C GLU A 374 57.77 -2.24 15.64
N ARG A 375 56.47 -2.56 15.80
CA ARG A 375 55.96 -3.93 15.70
C ARG A 375 55.68 -4.24 14.23
N THR A 376 56.21 -5.35 13.72
CA THR A 376 55.95 -5.75 12.33
C THR A 376 54.59 -6.45 12.19
N LEU A 377 54.04 -6.46 10.97
CA LEU A 377 52.84 -7.24 10.66
C LEU A 377 53.03 -8.75 10.90
N ALA A 378 54.26 -9.26 10.87
CA ALA A 378 54.57 -10.66 11.16
C ALA A 378 54.45 -10.98 12.66
N ASP A 379 54.94 -10.09 13.54
CA ASP A 379 54.84 -10.26 15.00
C ASP A 379 53.38 -10.34 15.46
N ILE A 380 52.55 -9.45 14.92
CA ILE A 380 51.11 -9.41 15.23
C ILE A 380 50.40 -10.66 14.67
N ALA A 381 50.81 -11.16 13.49
CA ALA A 381 50.23 -12.36 12.90
C ALA A 381 50.50 -13.64 13.73
N GLU A 382 51.72 -13.81 14.25
CA GLU A 382 52.05 -14.95 15.11
C GLU A 382 51.36 -14.84 16.48
N GLN A 383 51.20 -13.62 17.04
CA GLN A 383 50.40 -13.42 18.27
C GLN A 383 48.91 -13.73 18.07
N ILE A 384 48.32 -13.41 16.91
CA ILE A 384 46.93 -13.82 16.58
C ILE A 384 46.80 -15.34 16.57
N LYS A 385 47.79 -16.05 16.02
CA LYS A 385 47.84 -17.51 15.93
C LYS A 385 47.96 -18.17 17.31
N ASP A 386 48.83 -17.68 18.19
CA ASP A 386 48.95 -18.16 19.57
C ASP A 386 47.69 -17.88 20.39
N ALA A 387 47.11 -16.68 20.29
CA ALA A 387 45.83 -16.36 20.95
C ALA A 387 44.68 -17.24 20.44
N THR A 388 44.65 -17.54 19.13
CA THR A 388 43.68 -18.46 18.50
C THR A 388 43.86 -19.89 19.01
N LYS A 389 45.10 -20.36 19.19
CA LYS A 389 45.40 -21.65 19.80
C LYS A 389 44.88 -21.72 21.23
N LEU A 390 45.21 -20.72 22.06
CA LEU A 390 44.74 -20.62 23.44
C LEU A 390 43.21 -20.61 23.53
N HIS A 391 42.52 -19.87 22.66
CA HIS A 391 41.06 -19.86 22.61
C HIS A 391 40.48 -21.24 22.26
N ASN A 392 41.07 -21.96 21.30
CA ASN A 392 40.62 -23.30 20.91
C ASN A 392 40.86 -24.34 22.03
N ASP A 393 41.97 -24.26 22.74
CA ASP A 393 42.29 -25.17 23.84
C ASP A 393 41.43 -24.87 25.08
N LEU A 394 41.14 -23.60 25.37
CA LEU A 394 40.14 -23.19 26.37
C LEU A 394 38.71 -23.60 25.96
N ALA A 395 38.35 -23.49 24.68
CA ALA A 395 37.03 -23.90 24.20
C ALA A 395 36.77 -25.40 24.46
N ARG A 396 37.77 -26.25 24.19
CA ARG A 396 37.75 -27.69 24.43
C ARG A 396 37.80 -28.10 25.90
N SER A 397 38.35 -27.27 26.78
CA SER A 397 38.39 -27.55 28.23
C SER A 397 37.00 -27.45 28.86
N ALA A 398 36.60 -28.47 29.61
CA ALA A 398 35.38 -28.47 30.41
C ALA A 398 35.49 -27.56 31.65
N ASP A 399 36.69 -27.45 32.23
CA ASP A 399 36.96 -26.70 33.47
C ASP A 399 37.24 -25.20 33.22
N ALA A 400 37.37 -24.77 31.95
CA ALA A 400 37.62 -23.38 31.61
C ALA A 400 36.35 -22.52 31.75
N THR A 401 36.42 -21.45 32.54
CA THR A 401 35.24 -20.61 32.82
C THR A 401 34.80 -19.78 31.61
N PRO A 402 33.51 -19.34 31.54
CA PRO A 402 33.01 -18.51 30.45
C PRO A 402 33.81 -17.21 30.25
N GLU A 403 34.29 -16.61 31.34
CA GLU A 403 35.07 -15.37 31.34
C GLU A 403 36.44 -15.59 30.69
N ALA A 404 37.10 -16.72 30.95
CA ALA A 404 38.35 -17.08 30.31
C ALA A 404 38.17 -17.34 28.79
N LYS A 405 37.10 -18.05 28.42
CA LYS A 405 36.76 -18.29 27.00
C LYS A 405 36.44 -16.98 26.26
N LYS A 406 35.79 -16.03 26.93
CA LYS A 406 35.52 -14.68 26.40
C LYS A 406 36.80 -13.84 26.28
N ALA A 407 37.63 -13.76 27.33
CA ALA A 407 38.85 -12.95 27.34
C ALA A 407 39.82 -13.35 26.22
N ALA A 408 39.99 -14.66 25.98
CA ALA A 408 40.81 -15.15 24.88
C ALA A 408 40.26 -14.76 23.48
N ARG A 409 38.93 -14.63 23.34
CA ARG A 409 38.29 -14.15 22.10
C ARG A 409 38.45 -12.64 21.92
N ASP A 410 38.22 -11.86 22.97
CA ASP A 410 38.41 -10.41 22.97
C ASP A 410 39.87 -10.04 22.60
N GLN A 411 40.85 -10.82 23.09
CA GLN A 411 42.28 -10.65 22.77
C GLN A 411 42.60 -10.88 21.28
N ILE A 412 42.00 -11.89 20.64
CA ILE A 412 42.17 -12.17 19.21
C ILE A 412 41.67 -11.00 18.37
N ASP A 413 40.49 -10.45 18.71
CA ASP A 413 39.87 -9.38 17.94
C ASP A 413 40.56 -8.02 18.16
N ALA A 414 41.18 -7.80 19.33
CA ALA A 414 42.10 -6.70 19.56
C ALA A 414 43.35 -6.77 18.67
N LEU A 415 44.02 -7.93 18.59
CA LEU A 415 45.23 -8.11 17.77
C LEU A 415 44.94 -7.98 16.26
N LYS A 416 43.79 -8.48 15.77
CA LYS A 416 43.34 -8.24 14.39
C LYS A 416 43.19 -6.73 14.09
N LYS A 417 42.65 -5.97 15.05
CA LYS A 417 42.47 -4.52 14.91
C LYS A 417 43.81 -3.77 14.86
N GLU A 418 44.79 -4.19 15.67
CA GLU A 418 46.17 -3.67 15.65
C GLU A 418 46.83 -3.92 14.27
N ARG A 419 46.77 -5.17 13.78
CA ARG A 419 47.25 -5.55 12.43
C ARG A 419 46.62 -4.68 11.34
N ASP A 420 45.30 -4.49 11.39
CA ASP A 420 44.55 -3.75 10.36
C ASP A 420 44.72 -2.22 10.47
N GLN A 421 45.30 -1.71 11.56
CA GLN A 421 45.79 -0.33 11.65
C GLN A 421 47.18 -0.23 11.02
N VAL A 422 48.11 -1.10 11.39
CA VAL A 422 49.48 -1.13 10.82
C VAL A 422 49.44 -1.31 9.30
N ARG A 423 48.57 -2.16 8.76
CA ARG A 423 48.43 -2.34 7.30
C ARG A 423 47.96 -1.06 6.59
N ARG A 424 47.01 -0.32 7.18
CA ARG A 424 46.50 0.95 6.62
C ARG A 424 47.51 2.10 6.69
N ALA A 425 48.50 2.02 7.58
CA ALA A 425 49.62 2.96 7.61
C ALA A 425 50.66 2.71 6.50
N ALA A 426 50.56 1.59 5.75
CA ALA A 426 51.55 1.15 4.77
C ALA A 426 51.09 1.19 3.30
N GLU A 427 49.85 1.64 3.02
CA GLU A 427 49.27 1.69 1.66
C GLU A 427 49.38 3.11 1.06
N PRO A 428 50.15 3.35 -0.02
CA PRO A 428 50.26 4.67 -0.66
C PRO A 428 49.08 4.98 -1.59
N VAL A 429 48.71 6.27 -1.72
CA VAL A 429 47.52 6.72 -2.47
C VAL A 429 47.89 7.27 -3.85
N VAL A 430 47.19 6.80 -4.89
CA VAL A 430 47.26 7.30 -6.28
C VAL A 430 45.84 7.49 -6.83
N GLN A 431 45.61 8.52 -7.66
CA GLN A 431 44.30 8.88 -8.22
C GLN A 431 44.24 8.64 -9.73
N GLY A 432 43.16 8.00 -10.20
CA GLY A 432 43.14 7.27 -11.46
C GLY A 432 42.74 8.01 -12.73
N GLN A 433 42.93 7.30 -13.84
CA GLN A 433 42.30 7.47 -15.16
C GLN A 433 42.49 6.18 -15.97
N THR A 434 41.52 5.81 -16.83
CA THR A 434 41.61 4.69 -17.80
C THR A 434 40.63 4.93 -18.97
N SER A 435 41.11 4.99 -20.21
CA SER A 435 40.31 4.99 -21.45
C SER A 435 40.20 3.58 -22.05
N THR A 436 39.44 3.42 -23.13
CA THR A 436 39.26 2.14 -23.85
C THR A 436 40.30 1.92 -24.94
N ALA A 437 40.43 0.69 -25.44
CA ALA A 437 41.40 0.31 -26.48
C ALA A 437 41.26 1.13 -27.78
N ALA A 438 40.03 1.33 -28.26
CA ALA A 438 39.78 2.13 -29.48
C ALA A 438 40.07 3.63 -29.27
N GLU A 439 39.79 4.16 -28.08
CA GLU A 439 40.18 5.54 -27.71
C GLU A 439 41.71 5.67 -27.64
N ARG A 440 42.44 4.68 -27.10
CA ARG A 440 43.91 4.68 -27.10
C ARG A 440 44.50 4.59 -28.50
N VAL A 441 43.96 3.75 -29.39
CA VAL A 441 44.42 3.70 -30.80
C VAL A 441 44.27 5.07 -31.46
N ALA A 442 43.12 5.74 -31.31
CA ALA A 442 42.91 7.08 -31.84
C ALA A 442 43.81 8.16 -31.17
N GLU A 443 44.09 8.04 -29.86
CA GLU A 443 45.06 8.90 -29.17
C GLU A 443 46.49 8.74 -29.71
N ILE A 444 46.90 7.50 -30.02
CA ILE A 444 48.22 7.14 -30.57
C ILE A 444 48.36 7.62 -32.02
N GLU A 445 47.36 7.36 -32.88
CA GLU A 445 47.31 7.88 -34.26
C GLU A 445 47.43 9.41 -34.28
N ALA A 446 46.67 10.09 -33.41
CA ALA A 446 46.76 11.53 -33.25
C ALA A 446 48.13 12.00 -32.69
N ALA A 447 48.85 11.16 -31.93
CA ALA A 447 50.20 11.46 -31.46
C ALA A 447 51.24 11.33 -32.58
N LEU A 448 51.22 10.22 -33.33
CA LEU A 448 52.11 9.99 -34.47
C LEU A 448 51.93 11.07 -35.56
N PHE A 449 50.68 11.46 -35.85
CA PHE A 449 50.39 12.56 -36.77
C PHE A 449 50.95 13.91 -36.29
N ARG A 450 50.85 14.22 -34.98
CA ARG A 450 51.47 15.43 -34.40
C ARG A 450 53.00 15.41 -34.44
N LEU A 451 53.62 14.23 -34.49
CA LEU A 451 55.06 14.04 -34.65
C LEU A 451 55.52 14.02 -36.13
N GLY A 452 54.59 14.21 -37.08
CA GLY A 452 54.88 14.36 -38.51
C GLY A 452 54.77 13.08 -39.34
N PHE A 453 54.32 11.96 -38.76
CA PHE A 453 54.15 10.70 -39.46
C PHE A 453 52.74 10.61 -40.09
N THR A 454 52.67 10.40 -41.40
CA THR A 454 51.42 10.18 -42.13
C THR A 454 51.25 8.69 -42.45
N ILE A 455 50.16 8.10 -41.94
CA ILE A 455 49.74 6.72 -42.24
C ILE A 455 48.87 6.75 -43.50
N GLU A 456 49.25 6.02 -44.55
CA GLU A 456 48.39 5.82 -45.73
C GLU A 456 47.39 4.67 -45.48
N ALA A 457 46.11 4.92 -45.76
CA ALA A 457 44.99 4.22 -45.13
C ALA A 457 44.55 2.88 -45.79
N ASP A 458 45.32 2.35 -46.74
CA ASP A 458 44.97 1.12 -47.50
C ASP A 458 45.79 -0.13 -47.09
N LEU A 459 46.60 -0.06 -46.02
CA LEU A 459 47.30 -1.22 -45.47
C LEU A 459 46.44 -1.94 -44.42
N GLY A 460 46.32 -3.27 -44.56
CA GLY A 460 45.63 -4.12 -43.59
C GLY A 460 46.32 -4.12 -42.23
N GLY A 461 45.55 -4.26 -41.15
CA GLY A 461 45.99 -4.00 -39.77
C GLY A 461 47.12 -4.87 -39.19
N GLU A 462 47.68 -5.81 -39.96
CA GLU A 462 48.90 -6.55 -39.60
C GLU A 462 50.16 -5.94 -40.24
N ASP A 463 50.10 -5.40 -41.46
CA ASP A 463 51.27 -4.86 -42.20
C ASP A 463 51.79 -3.53 -41.62
N LEU A 464 50.96 -2.74 -40.92
CA LEU A 464 51.36 -1.38 -40.50
C LEU A 464 52.42 -1.38 -39.39
N GLY A 465 52.41 -2.40 -38.50
CA GLY A 465 53.44 -2.54 -37.47
C GLY A 465 54.81 -2.82 -38.07
N ASP A 466 54.87 -3.75 -39.02
CA ASP A 466 56.09 -4.06 -39.76
C ASP A 466 56.53 -2.89 -40.67
N ALA A 467 55.61 -2.11 -41.25
CA ALA A 467 55.94 -0.91 -42.01
C ALA A 467 56.65 0.15 -41.15
N ILE A 468 56.17 0.42 -39.93
CA ILE A 468 56.81 1.35 -39.00
C ILE A 468 58.19 0.83 -38.54
N MET A 469 58.32 -0.47 -38.31
CA MET A 469 59.61 -1.10 -37.98
C MET A 469 60.60 -1.12 -39.15
N CYS A 470 60.13 -1.26 -40.40
CA CYS A 470 60.99 -1.21 -41.60
C CYS A 470 61.63 0.17 -41.80
N ILE A 471 60.91 1.27 -41.45
CA ILE A 471 61.46 2.64 -41.47
C ILE A 471 62.66 2.78 -40.52
N ALA A 472 62.76 1.94 -39.47
CA ALA A 472 63.92 1.90 -38.58
C ALA A 472 65.09 1.03 -39.10
N THR A 473 64.98 0.43 -40.29
CA THR A 473 66.01 -0.47 -40.87
C THR A 473 66.44 -0.15 -42.30
N ASP A 474 65.73 0.71 -43.03
CA ASP A 474 66.18 1.20 -44.35
C ASP A 474 67.10 2.43 -44.22
N ASP A 475 68.13 2.50 -45.08
CA ASP A 475 69.38 3.28 -44.93
C ASP A 475 69.24 4.83 -44.96
N HIS A 476 68.04 5.40 -44.81
CA HIS A 476 67.74 6.83 -45.04
C HIS A 476 67.04 7.58 -43.89
N ALA A 477 66.68 6.93 -42.79
CA ALA A 477 66.27 7.62 -41.56
C ALA A 477 67.50 7.90 -40.66
N THR A 478 67.69 9.14 -40.19
CA THR A 478 68.79 9.44 -39.27
C THR A 478 68.41 9.07 -37.82
N PRO A 479 69.35 8.54 -37.00
CA PRO A 479 69.05 8.09 -35.63
C PRO A 479 68.54 9.18 -34.67
N GLU A 480 68.55 10.45 -35.07
CA GLU A 480 68.08 11.60 -34.29
C GLU A 480 66.57 11.83 -34.41
N GLN A 481 65.85 11.06 -35.25
CA GLN A 481 64.40 11.21 -35.48
C GLN A 481 63.54 10.12 -34.80
N LEU A 482 64.13 9.01 -34.35
CA LEU A 482 63.42 7.95 -33.62
C LEU A 482 63.61 8.11 -32.11
N THR A 483 62.73 8.89 -31.47
CA THR A 483 62.71 8.99 -30.01
C THR A 483 62.16 7.70 -29.38
N PRO A 484 62.58 7.33 -28.15
CA PRO A 484 62.01 6.18 -27.44
C PRO A 484 60.47 6.26 -27.26
N GLU A 485 59.94 7.48 -27.27
CA GLU A 485 58.50 7.78 -27.17
C GLU A 485 57.74 7.32 -28.43
N ILE A 486 58.32 7.45 -29.63
CA ILE A 486 57.73 6.93 -30.88
C ILE A 486 57.73 5.40 -30.89
N VAL A 487 58.83 4.78 -30.43
CA VAL A 487 58.93 3.30 -30.35
C VAL A 487 57.89 2.74 -29.38
N ALA A 488 57.75 3.32 -28.20
CA ALA A 488 56.75 2.89 -27.21
C ALA A 488 55.30 3.05 -27.72
N LEU A 489 55.00 4.11 -28.48
CA LEU A 489 53.69 4.31 -29.10
C LEU A 489 53.39 3.27 -30.19
N ALA A 490 54.40 2.86 -30.98
CA ALA A 490 54.25 1.79 -31.97
C ALA A 490 54.03 0.41 -31.33
N GLU A 491 54.74 0.11 -30.24
CA GLU A 491 54.53 -1.12 -29.44
C GLU A 491 53.12 -1.14 -28.80
N GLU A 492 52.64 -0.01 -28.25
CA GLU A 492 51.28 0.10 -27.70
C GLU A 492 50.21 -0.08 -28.79
N TRP A 493 50.40 0.48 -29.99
CA TRP A 493 49.47 0.31 -31.12
C TRP A 493 49.41 -1.16 -31.59
N SER A 494 50.55 -1.81 -31.80
CA SER A 494 50.62 -3.21 -32.25
C SER A 494 49.93 -4.18 -31.28
N ALA A 495 50.13 -3.97 -29.97
CA ALA A 495 49.47 -4.75 -28.93
C ALA A 495 47.93 -4.59 -28.89
N LEU A 496 47.42 -3.42 -29.32
CA LEU A 496 45.98 -3.13 -29.36
C LEU A 496 45.31 -3.60 -30.67
N ALA A 497 45.98 -3.44 -31.82
CA ALA A 497 45.45 -3.84 -33.13
C ALA A 497 45.15 -5.35 -33.20
N GLY A 498 46.05 -6.19 -32.67
CA GLY A 498 45.90 -7.65 -32.63
C GLY A 498 44.73 -8.16 -31.76
N ALA A 499 44.10 -7.30 -30.94
CA ALA A 499 42.87 -7.62 -30.24
C ALA A 499 41.62 -7.38 -31.12
N ALA A 500 41.60 -6.29 -31.90
CA ALA A 500 40.43 -5.89 -32.70
C ALA A 500 40.16 -6.86 -33.88
N SER A 501 41.19 -7.30 -34.60
CA SER A 501 41.04 -8.22 -35.75
C SER A 501 40.40 -9.57 -35.38
N ARG A 502 40.43 -9.97 -34.10
CA ARG A 502 39.83 -11.23 -33.63
C ARG A 502 38.32 -11.16 -33.44
N GLU A 503 37.76 -9.97 -33.26
CA GLU A 503 36.30 -9.79 -33.15
C GLU A 503 35.63 -9.76 -34.53
N SER A 504 36.31 -9.24 -35.57
CA SER A 504 35.77 -9.17 -36.94
C SER A 504 35.67 -10.54 -37.62
N GLU A 505 36.69 -11.41 -37.51
CA GLU A 505 36.64 -12.78 -38.05
C GLU A 505 35.48 -13.61 -37.47
N THR A 506 35.19 -13.44 -36.18
CA THR A 506 34.06 -14.14 -35.55
C THR A 506 32.70 -13.68 -36.09
N SER A 507 32.58 -12.43 -36.52
CA SER A 507 31.36 -11.89 -37.12
C SER A 507 31.15 -12.40 -38.56
N ALA A 508 32.20 -12.37 -39.38
CA ALA A 508 32.13 -12.81 -40.78
C ALA A 508 31.71 -14.29 -40.94
N ARG A 509 32.08 -15.16 -39.99
CA ARG A 509 31.62 -16.56 -39.95
C ARG A 509 30.15 -16.73 -39.59
N ALA A 510 29.53 -15.78 -38.89
CA ALA A 510 28.10 -15.82 -38.59
C ALA A 510 27.24 -15.47 -39.81
N GLU A 511 27.66 -14.50 -40.63
CA GLU A 511 26.90 -14.02 -41.79
C GLU A 511 26.84 -15.02 -42.95
N GLN A 512 27.91 -15.82 -43.16
CA GLN A 512 27.87 -16.90 -44.15
C GLN A 512 26.90 -18.03 -43.77
N ALA A 513 26.63 -18.23 -42.48
CA ALA A 513 25.66 -19.23 -42.02
C ALA A 513 24.21 -18.77 -42.22
N THR A 514 23.90 -17.48 -42.01
CA THR A 514 22.54 -16.95 -42.20
C THR A 514 22.14 -16.85 -43.67
N HIS A 515 23.08 -16.51 -44.57
CA HIS A 515 22.78 -16.38 -46.00
C HIS A 515 22.39 -17.70 -46.68
N ALA A 516 22.76 -18.86 -46.11
CA ALA A 516 22.34 -20.17 -46.59
C ALA A 516 20.87 -20.52 -46.25
N VAL A 517 20.30 -19.94 -45.19
CA VAL A 517 18.93 -20.22 -44.71
C VAL A 517 17.89 -19.37 -45.44
N GLY A 518 18.25 -18.14 -45.83
CA GLY A 518 17.33 -17.17 -46.44
C GLY A 518 16.70 -17.57 -47.78
N HIS A 519 17.23 -18.60 -48.46
CA HIS A 519 16.77 -18.99 -49.79
C HIS A 519 15.65 -20.06 -49.79
N ALA A 520 15.21 -20.52 -48.62
CA ALA A 520 14.26 -21.64 -48.47
C ALA A 520 12.80 -21.23 -48.17
N LEU A 521 12.52 -19.94 -47.89
CA LEU A 521 11.23 -19.48 -47.38
C LEU A 521 10.71 -18.22 -48.11
N GLN A 522 10.21 -18.39 -49.32
CA GLN A 522 9.31 -17.43 -49.97
C GLN A 522 8.12 -18.14 -50.61
N GLY A 523 6.93 -17.96 -50.04
CA GLY A 523 5.65 -18.36 -50.62
C GLY A 523 4.56 -18.65 -49.58
N GLY A 524 3.49 -17.84 -49.53
CA GLY A 524 2.22 -18.26 -48.91
C GLY A 524 1.43 -17.26 -48.03
N GLN A 525 0.87 -16.22 -48.65
CA GLN A 525 -0.45 -15.62 -48.28
C GLN A 525 -0.63 -14.87 -46.93
N GLU A 526 -1.86 -14.38 -46.72
CA GLU A 526 -2.25 -13.19 -45.93
C GLU A 526 -3.23 -13.52 -44.79
N GLU A 527 -3.30 -12.68 -43.75
CA GLU A 527 -4.25 -12.83 -42.62
C GLU A 527 -5.58 -12.05 -42.81
N PRO A 528 -6.74 -12.61 -42.37
CA PRO A 528 -8.02 -11.89 -42.31
C PRO A 528 -8.22 -11.12 -40.98
N SER A 529 -9.05 -10.07 -41.01
CA SER A 529 -9.26 -9.19 -39.85
C SER A 529 -10.43 -9.59 -38.94
N LEU A 530 -10.30 -9.29 -37.64
CA LEU A 530 -11.19 -9.71 -36.55
C LEU A 530 -12.62 -9.12 -36.55
N ALA A 531 -12.99 -8.29 -37.53
CA ALA A 531 -14.28 -7.59 -37.54
C ALA A 531 -15.48 -8.51 -37.87
N GLY A 532 -15.30 -9.51 -38.74
CA GLY A 532 -16.42 -10.31 -39.28
C GLY A 532 -17.04 -11.33 -38.32
N ALA A 533 -16.39 -11.65 -37.19
CA ALA A 533 -16.82 -12.73 -36.30
C ALA A 533 -18.06 -12.38 -35.44
N PHE A 534 -18.37 -11.10 -35.26
CA PHE A 534 -19.43 -10.66 -34.33
C PHE A 534 -20.82 -10.53 -34.97
N ASP A 535 -20.90 -10.19 -36.26
CA ASP A 535 -22.18 -10.05 -36.98
C ASP A 535 -22.84 -11.41 -37.27
N ALA A 536 -22.03 -12.46 -37.49
CA ALA A 536 -22.52 -13.80 -37.79
C ALA A 536 -23.38 -14.42 -36.67
N LEU A 537 -23.13 -14.05 -35.41
CA LEU A 537 -23.88 -14.55 -34.25
C LEU A 537 -25.25 -13.86 -34.08
N ASN A 538 -25.42 -12.63 -34.54
CA ASN A 538 -26.67 -11.87 -34.38
C ASN A 538 -27.75 -12.26 -35.39
N GLN A 539 -27.39 -12.82 -36.55
CA GLN A 539 -28.37 -13.19 -37.59
C GLN A 539 -29.11 -14.52 -37.30
N ALA A 540 -28.63 -15.33 -36.35
CA ALA A 540 -29.23 -16.62 -36.02
C ALA A 540 -30.48 -16.55 -35.10
N ALA A 541 -30.85 -15.35 -34.62
CA ALA A 541 -31.79 -15.17 -33.51
C ALA A 541 -33.15 -14.55 -33.90
N ALA A 542 -33.50 -14.45 -35.20
CA ALA A 542 -34.69 -13.71 -35.64
C ALA A 542 -35.39 -14.25 -36.90
N GLU A 543 -36.25 -15.26 -36.77
CA GLU A 543 -37.52 -15.35 -37.54
C GLU A 543 -38.52 -16.38 -36.93
N PRO A 544 -39.84 -16.09 -36.86
CA PRO A 544 -40.81 -16.96 -36.17
C PRO A 544 -41.72 -17.81 -37.10
N GLY A 545 -41.33 -19.07 -37.31
CA GLY A 545 -42.24 -20.24 -37.35
C GLY A 545 -43.22 -20.47 -38.52
N THR A 546 -43.20 -21.69 -39.08
CA THR A 546 -44.41 -22.44 -39.51
C THR A 546 -44.08 -23.93 -39.74
N LEU A 547 -45.05 -24.83 -39.57
CA LEU A 547 -44.96 -26.26 -39.91
C LEU A 547 -45.51 -26.49 -41.34
N PRO A 548 -45.04 -27.54 -42.05
CA PRO A 548 -45.90 -28.72 -42.22
C PRO A 548 -45.21 -30.10 -42.32
N VAL A 549 -45.77 -31.05 -41.55
CA VAL A 549 -46.19 -32.45 -41.86
C VAL A 549 -45.70 -33.17 -43.15
N ASP A 550 -45.37 -34.46 -42.99
CA ASP A 550 -45.21 -35.57 -43.98
C ASP A 550 -44.02 -35.52 -44.98
N THR A 551 -43.36 -36.63 -45.38
CA THR A 551 -43.67 -38.08 -45.28
C THR A 551 -42.42 -39.00 -45.26
N GLN A 552 -42.64 -40.29 -44.97
CA GLN A 552 -41.79 -41.50 -45.04
C GLN A 552 -40.53 -41.53 -45.94
N GLY A 553 -39.45 -42.16 -45.46
CA GLY A 553 -38.30 -42.65 -46.25
C GLY A 553 -37.44 -43.68 -45.47
N THR A 554 -37.02 -44.78 -46.09
CA THR A 554 -36.40 -45.95 -45.43
C THR A 554 -34.87 -46.03 -45.51
N GLU A 555 -34.28 -46.67 -44.50
CA GLU A 555 -32.95 -47.28 -44.37
C GLU A 555 -32.07 -47.44 -45.64
N SER A 556 -30.78 -47.06 -45.54
CA SER A 556 -29.66 -48.02 -45.69
C SER A 556 -28.25 -47.42 -45.45
N ASP A 557 -27.58 -47.88 -44.39
CA ASP A 557 -26.22 -48.47 -44.39
C ASP A 557 -25.08 -47.80 -45.21
N ARG A 558 -24.22 -46.97 -44.58
CA ARG A 558 -22.82 -47.37 -44.26
C ARG A 558 -21.91 -46.37 -43.51
N THR A 559 -21.03 -46.99 -42.70
CA THR A 559 -19.70 -46.54 -42.21
C THR A 559 -19.63 -45.23 -41.43
N GLU A 560 -19.67 -45.41 -40.11
CA GLU A 560 -19.11 -44.55 -39.09
C GLU A 560 -17.64 -44.18 -39.34
N GLN A 561 -17.24 -42.96 -38.98
CA GLN A 561 -15.98 -42.66 -38.28
C GLN A 561 -16.07 -41.23 -37.69
N ALA A 562 -15.44 -41.01 -36.53
CA ALA A 562 -15.64 -39.88 -35.59
C ALA A 562 -17.03 -39.87 -34.90
N ASP A 563 -17.16 -39.77 -33.57
CA ASP A 563 -16.16 -39.74 -32.48
C ASP A 563 -16.68 -40.48 -31.22
N GLU A 564 -15.86 -41.38 -30.64
CA GLU A 564 -16.15 -42.02 -29.35
C GLU A 564 -15.52 -41.25 -28.17
N GLN A 565 -16.27 -40.30 -27.58
CA GLN A 565 -16.08 -39.93 -26.17
C GLN A 565 -17.28 -39.21 -25.51
N GLY A 566 -18.50 -39.63 -25.86
CA GLY A 566 -19.71 -39.16 -25.19
C GLY A 566 -19.84 -39.72 -23.77
N GLN A 567 -19.53 -38.94 -22.74
CA GLN A 567 -19.98 -39.23 -21.38
C GLN A 567 -21.50 -39.02 -21.32
N ALA A 568 -22.22 -40.00 -20.75
CA ALA A 568 -23.66 -39.88 -20.55
C ALA A 568 -23.94 -38.80 -19.49
N GLU A 569 -24.51 -37.67 -19.93
CA GLU A 569 -24.91 -36.55 -19.07
C GLU A 569 -25.83 -37.01 -17.94
N THR A 570 -25.58 -36.55 -16.71
CA THR A 570 -26.45 -36.91 -15.60
C THR A 570 -27.72 -36.06 -15.58
N THR A 571 -28.78 -36.57 -14.96
CA THR A 571 -30.02 -35.82 -14.73
C THR A 571 -29.77 -34.52 -13.95
N GLU A 572 -28.72 -34.47 -13.12
CA GLU A 572 -28.31 -33.28 -12.38
C GLU A 572 -27.71 -32.25 -13.34
N ASP A 573 -26.74 -32.63 -14.18
CA ASP A 573 -26.12 -31.74 -15.17
C ASP A 573 -27.18 -31.10 -16.10
N ARG A 574 -28.20 -31.87 -16.50
CA ARG A 574 -29.34 -31.33 -17.27
C ARG A 574 -30.06 -30.22 -16.51
N LEU A 575 -30.42 -30.46 -15.23
CA LEU A 575 -31.11 -29.47 -14.40
C LEU A 575 -30.27 -28.21 -14.17
N LEU A 576 -28.94 -28.36 -14.06
CA LEU A 576 -28.03 -27.21 -13.95
C LEU A 576 -27.95 -26.40 -15.24
N ARG A 577 -27.89 -27.06 -16.40
CA ARG A 577 -27.89 -26.39 -17.70
C ARG A 577 -29.24 -25.74 -18.02
N GLU A 578 -30.37 -26.36 -17.66
CA GLU A 578 -31.69 -25.74 -17.72
C GLU A 578 -31.78 -24.47 -16.85
N TYR A 579 -31.23 -24.50 -15.63
CA TYR A 579 -31.19 -23.32 -14.77
C TYR A 579 -30.29 -22.23 -15.35
N ALA A 580 -29.09 -22.59 -15.81
CA ALA A 580 -28.15 -21.64 -16.41
C ALA A 580 -28.74 -20.95 -17.65
N VAL A 581 -29.46 -21.67 -18.51
CA VAL A 581 -30.17 -21.10 -19.69
C VAL A 581 -31.22 -20.06 -19.29
N LEU A 582 -31.82 -20.17 -18.10
CA LEU A 582 -32.80 -19.20 -17.58
C LEU A 582 -32.15 -18.04 -16.80
N ALA A 583 -31.11 -18.31 -16.01
CA ALA A 583 -30.49 -17.32 -15.14
C ALA A 583 -29.41 -16.48 -15.83
N GLU A 584 -28.59 -17.09 -16.69
CA GLU A 584 -27.41 -16.43 -17.29
C GLU A 584 -27.76 -15.27 -18.22
N PRO A 585 -28.83 -15.30 -19.05
CA PRO A 585 -29.24 -14.12 -19.82
C PRO A 585 -29.60 -12.93 -18.93
N VAL A 586 -30.23 -13.18 -17.77
CA VAL A 586 -30.60 -12.14 -16.80
C VAL A 586 -29.35 -11.61 -16.09
N ARG A 587 -28.45 -12.49 -15.63
CA ARG A 587 -27.16 -12.08 -15.04
C ARG A 587 -26.34 -11.24 -16.02
N ALA A 588 -26.22 -11.67 -17.27
CA ALA A 588 -25.52 -10.94 -18.33
C ALA A 588 -26.15 -9.56 -18.61
N GLN A 589 -27.49 -9.48 -18.66
CA GLN A 589 -28.20 -8.20 -18.79
C GLN A 589 -27.90 -7.27 -17.61
N ARG A 590 -27.97 -7.77 -16.36
CA ARG A 590 -27.68 -6.97 -15.16
C ARG A 590 -26.22 -6.54 -15.09
N ALA A 591 -25.28 -7.42 -15.42
CA ALA A 591 -23.85 -7.14 -15.45
C ALA A 591 -23.49 -6.08 -16.52
N LYS A 592 -24.06 -6.20 -17.73
CA LYS A 592 -23.91 -5.19 -18.78
C LYS A 592 -24.46 -3.84 -18.34
N ALA A 593 -25.67 -3.81 -17.80
CA ALA A 593 -26.33 -2.57 -17.41
C ALA A 593 -25.59 -1.85 -16.25
N GLN A 594 -25.01 -2.61 -15.31
CA GLN A 594 -24.11 -2.07 -14.28
C GLN A 594 -22.83 -1.48 -14.90
N TYR A 595 -22.20 -2.20 -15.83
CA TYR A 595 -21.00 -1.72 -16.55
C TYR A 595 -21.27 -0.42 -17.33
N ASP A 596 -22.40 -0.36 -18.06
CA ASP A 596 -22.84 0.83 -18.80
C ASP A 596 -23.16 2.02 -17.86
N LEU A 597 -23.64 1.76 -16.65
CA LEU A 597 -23.85 2.80 -15.65
C LEU A 597 -22.53 3.31 -15.07
N ASP A 598 -21.64 2.42 -14.63
CA ASP A 598 -20.34 2.81 -14.08
C ASP A 598 -19.44 3.49 -15.13
N ALA A 599 -19.62 3.19 -16.43
CA ALA A 599 -18.99 3.93 -17.53
C ALA A 599 -19.48 5.39 -17.57
N ARG A 600 -20.80 5.60 -17.65
CA ARG A 600 -21.40 6.96 -17.59
C ARG A 600 -21.02 7.71 -16.32
N HIS A 601 -20.88 7.02 -15.19
CA HIS A 601 -20.46 7.63 -13.91
C HIS A 601 -18.99 8.07 -13.88
N ARG A 602 -18.12 7.46 -14.70
CA ARG A 602 -16.76 7.97 -14.94
C ARG A 602 -16.79 9.20 -15.87
N GLU A 603 -17.49 9.10 -17.00
CA GLU A 603 -17.62 10.19 -17.98
C GLU A 603 -18.22 11.48 -17.35
N GLN A 604 -19.32 11.35 -16.59
CA GLN A 604 -19.91 12.45 -15.82
C GLN A 604 -18.90 13.12 -14.88
N ARG A 605 -18.05 12.32 -14.22
CA ARG A 605 -17.06 12.80 -13.24
C ARG A 605 -15.89 13.48 -13.92
N GLU A 606 -15.38 12.92 -15.01
CA GLU A 606 -14.31 13.53 -15.81
C GLU A 606 -14.77 14.86 -16.43
N ALA A 607 -16.01 14.91 -16.97
CA ALA A 607 -16.63 16.13 -17.47
C ALA A 607 -16.87 17.18 -16.36
N LEU A 608 -17.30 16.77 -15.17
CA LEU A 608 -17.45 17.69 -14.03
C LEU A 608 -16.09 18.23 -13.61
N PHE A 609 -15.11 17.37 -13.29
CA PHE A 609 -13.81 17.79 -12.80
C PHE A 609 -13.06 18.66 -13.83
N GLY A 610 -13.18 18.37 -15.12
CA GLY A 610 -12.65 19.23 -16.20
C GLY A 610 -13.35 20.58 -16.33
N SER A 611 -14.62 20.70 -15.93
CA SER A 611 -15.36 21.98 -15.91
C SER A 611 -15.28 22.74 -14.59
N LEU A 612 -14.83 22.12 -13.49
CA LEU A 612 -14.63 22.80 -12.20
C LEU A 612 -13.64 23.97 -12.29
N ASP A 613 -12.59 23.89 -13.11
CA ASP A 613 -11.65 25.00 -13.29
C ASP A 613 -12.25 26.16 -14.08
N GLN A 614 -13.15 25.89 -15.04
CA GLN A 614 -13.93 26.93 -15.70
C GLN A 614 -14.92 27.57 -14.71
N LEU A 615 -15.61 26.78 -13.88
CA LEU A 615 -16.50 27.27 -12.83
C LEU A 615 -15.75 28.16 -11.80
N ARG A 616 -14.54 27.75 -11.38
CA ARG A 616 -13.65 28.55 -10.53
C ARG A 616 -13.27 29.87 -11.21
N ALA A 617 -12.89 29.85 -12.48
CA ALA A 617 -12.54 31.06 -13.24
C ALA A 617 -13.75 31.99 -13.46
N ASP A 618 -14.95 31.43 -13.68
CA ASP A 618 -16.17 32.20 -13.88
C ASP A 618 -16.62 32.87 -12.59
N LYS A 619 -16.66 32.13 -11.47
CA LYS A 619 -16.94 32.71 -10.15
C LYS A 619 -15.85 33.68 -9.67
N MET A 620 -14.59 33.46 -10.02
CA MET A 620 -13.52 34.44 -9.74
C MET A 620 -13.71 35.77 -10.50
N ARG A 621 -14.29 35.73 -11.71
CA ARG A 621 -14.67 36.93 -12.49
C ARG A 621 -15.94 37.58 -11.97
N GLU A 622 -16.97 36.80 -11.64
CA GLU A 622 -18.25 37.26 -11.09
C GLU A 622 -18.06 38.03 -9.77
N LEU A 623 -17.24 37.49 -8.86
CA LEU A 623 -17.00 38.05 -7.53
C LEU A 623 -15.86 39.10 -7.51
N ASN A 624 -15.38 39.57 -8.67
CA ASN A 624 -14.19 40.41 -8.80
C ASN A 624 -14.40 41.85 -8.29
N GLY A 625 -14.38 41.98 -6.96
CA GLY A 625 -14.64 43.19 -6.18
C GLY A 625 -14.80 42.89 -4.68
N MET A 626 -15.11 41.65 -4.31
CA MET A 626 -15.10 41.17 -2.93
C MET A 626 -13.67 40.88 -2.43
N ALA A 627 -13.51 40.90 -1.10
CA ALA A 627 -12.28 40.48 -0.43
C ALA A 627 -11.86 39.05 -0.84
N GLU A 628 -10.56 38.79 -0.94
CA GLU A 628 -10.05 37.50 -1.47
C GLU A 628 -10.48 36.30 -0.62
N GLU A 629 -10.55 36.48 0.69
CA GLU A 629 -11.00 35.48 1.65
C GLU A 629 -12.45 35.06 1.36
N HIS A 630 -13.33 36.05 1.15
CA HIS A 630 -14.74 35.80 0.79
C HIS A 630 -14.86 35.15 -0.59
N ARG A 631 -14.09 35.60 -1.58
CA ARG A 631 -14.08 34.99 -2.93
C ARG A 631 -13.70 33.51 -2.89
N ARG A 632 -12.65 33.16 -2.15
CA ARG A 632 -12.21 31.76 -1.98
C ARG A 632 -13.30 30.89 -1.34
N SER A 633 -13.95 31.36 -0.28
CA SER A 633 -15.02 30.61 0.40
C SER A 633 -16.30 30.46 -0.44
N LEU A 634 -16.70 31.50 -1.20
CA LEU A 634 -17.84 31.41 -2.12
C LEU A 634 -17.58 30.47 -3.32
N ILE A 635 -16.37 30.50 -3.89
CA ILE A 635 -15.98 29.54 -4.95
C ILE A 635 -16.01 28.11 -4.40
N ALA A 636 -15.51 27.89 -3.18
CA ALA A 636 -15.46 26.57 -2.56
C ALA A 636 -16.85 25.95 -2.31
N ILE A 637 -17.83 26.72 -1.80
CA ILE A 637 -19.18 26.18 -1.58
C ILE A 637 -19.91 25.85 -2.89
N GLU A 638 -19.75 26.65 -3.95
CA GLU A 638 -20.37 26.37 -5.25
C GLU A 638 -19.75 25.15 -5.94
N VAL A 639 -18.43 24.96 -5.82
CA VAL A 639 -17.76 23.72 -6.25
C VAL A 639 -18.25 22.51 -5.43
N ALA A 640 -18.36 22.64 -4.11
CA ALA A 640 -18.82 21.55 -3.24
C ALA A 640 -20.27 21.14 -3.54
N LYS A 641 -21.16 22.11 -3.81
CA LYS A 641 -22.55 21.87 -4.28
C LYS A 641 -22.59 21.09 -5.60
N ALA A 642 -21.74 21.46 -6.56
CA ALA A 642 -21.68 20.78 -7.87
C ALA A 642 -21.22 19.31 -7.74
N VAL A 643 -20.22 19.06 -6.90
CA VAL A 643 -19.74 17.70 -6.60
C VAL A 643 -20.80 16.87 -5.85
N GLU A 644 -21.49 17.45 -4.87
CA GLU A 644 -22.58 16.78 -4.15
C GLU A 644 -23.76 16.42 -5.08
N ALA A 645 -24.17 17.35 -5.95
CA ALA A 645 -25.27 17.12 -6.89
C ALA A 645 -24.99 15.93 -7.82
N MET A 646 -23.77 15.84 -8.37
CA MET A 646 -23.32 14.70 -9.16
C MET A 646 -23.32 13.41 -8.32
N GLN A 647 -22.79 13.42 -7.10
CA GLN A 647 -22.78 12.24 -6.22
C GLN A 647 -24.21 11.72 -5.96
N LYS A 648 -25.18 12.61 -5.72
CA LYS A 648 -26.59 12.24 -5.48
C LYS A 648 -27.31 11.76 -6.74
N GLN A 649 -26.99 12.31 -7.92
CA GLN A 649 -27.43 11.75 -9.18
C GLN A 649 -26.88 10.32 -9.38
N GLN A 650 -25.59 10.08 -9.11
CA GLN A 650 -25.00 8.75 -9.24
C GLN A 650 -25.62 7.73 -8.26
N MET A 651 -25.94 8.14 -7.03
CA MET A 651 -26.67 7.29 -6.07
C MET A 651 -28.12 7.02 -6.49
N SER A 652 -28.85 8.01 -7.02
CA SER A 652 -30.24 7.80 -7.47
C SER A 652 -30.30 6.92 -8.72
N GLU A 653 -29.40 7.10 -9.69
CA GLU A 653 -29.32 6.27 -10.89
C GLU A 653 -28.99 4.79 -10.57
N ARG A 654 -28.08 4.53 -9.62
CA ARG A 654 -27.79 3.15 -9.13
C ARG A 654 -29.02 2.49 -8.54
N ARG A 655 -29.74 3.21 -7.68
CA ARG A 655 -30.96 2.74 -7.02
C ARG A 655 -32.11 2.49 -8.01
N SER A 656 -32.30 3.38 -8.99
CA SER A 656 -33.27 3.17 -10.07
C SER A 656 -32.90 1.95 -10.88
N LEU A 657 -31.65 1.81 -11.33
CA LEU A 657 -31.19 0.68 -12.13
C LEU A 657 -31.41 -0.67 -11.41
N GLN A 658 -31.14 -0.74 -10.10
CA GLN A 658 -31.38 -1.96 -9.31
C GLN A 658 -32.86 -2.39 -9.33
N SER A 659 -33.79 -1.43 -9.45
CA SER A 659 -35.25 -1.65 -9.49
C SER A 659 -35.85 -1.79 -10.89
N GLU A 660 -35.18 -1.28 -11.93
CA GLU A 660 -35.59 -1.40 -13.34
C GLU A 660 -35.17 -2.74 -13.96
N LEU A 661 -34.10 -3.34 -13.45
CA LEU A 661 -33.58 -4.61 -13.93
C LEU A 661 -34.38 -5.82 -13.40
N PRO A 662 -34.70 -6.82 -14.23
CA PRO A 662 -35.46 -8.01 -13.81
C PRO A 662 -34.73 -8.84 -12.74
N ASP A 663 -35.47 -9.33 -11.74
CA ASP A 663 -34.98 -10.25 -10.70
C ASP A 663 -34.36 -11.51 -11.35
N VAL A 664 -33.21 -11.96 -10.86
CA VAL A 664 -32.59 -13.23 -11.32
C VAL A 664 -33.44 -14.40 -10.82
N PRO A 665 -33.78 -15.40 -11.68
CA PRO A 665 -34.50 -16.59 -11.26
C PRO A 665 -33.82 -17.27 -10.06
N SER A 666 -34.59 -17.57 -9.01
CA SER A 666 -34.11 -18.32 -7.85
C SER A 666 -33.88 -19.78 -8.21
N TYR A 667 -32.68 -20.31 -7.97
CA TYR A 667 -32.38 -21.74 -8.19
C TYR A 667 -33.32 -22.64 -7.38
N ARG A 668 -33.63 -22.25 -6.13
CA ARG A 668 -34.58 -22.97 -5.28
C ARG A 668 -35.97 -23.02 -5.89
N ASN A 669 -36.48 -21.92 -6.43
CA ASN A 669 -37.82 -21.87 -7.02
C ASN A 669 -37.85 -22.72 -8.31
N PHE A 670 -36.81 -22.64 -9.13
CA PHE A 670 -36.61 -23.45 -10.33
C PHE A 670 -36.67 -24.97 -10.02
N LEU A 671 -36.13 -25.39 -8.87
CA LEU A 671 -36.22 -26.77 -8.37
C LEU A 671 -37.60 -27.08 -7.76
N GLU A 672 -38.22 -26.18 -6.99
CA GLU A 672 -39.57 -26.35 -6.42
C GLU A 672 -40.64 -26.57 -7.52
N ASP A 673 -40.52 -25.89 -8.66
CA ASP A 673 -41.39 -26.11 -9.84
C ASP A 673 -41.21 -27.50 -10.50
N ARG A 674 -40.04 -28.14 -10.31
CA ARG A 674 -39.67 -29.41 -10.98
C ARG A 674 -39.79 -30.65 -10.07
N ALA A 675 -39.61 -30.48 -8.76
CA ALA A 675 -39.57 -31.55 -7.77
C ALA A 675 -40.84 -32.44 -7.73
N ALA A 676 -41.98 -31.95 -8.23
CA ALA A 676 -43.20 -32.75 -8.35
C ALA A 676 -43.15 -33.84 -9.44
N ASN A 677 -42.28 -33.67 -10.46
CA ASN A 677 -42.19 -34.55 -11.63
C ASN A 677 -40.79 -35.17 -11.82
N ASP A 678 -39.75 -34.57 -11.23
CA ASP A 678 -38.37 -34.99 -11.33
C ASP A 678 -37.82 -35.35 -9.91
N PRO A 679 -37.54 -36.63 -9.62
CA PRO A 679 -37.07 -37.07 -8.31
C PRO A 679 -35.62 -36.61 -8.02
N VAL A 680 -34.85 -36.24 -9.04
CA VAL A 680 -33.51 -35.69 -8.88
C VAL A 680 -33.61 -34.22 -8.49
N ALA A 681 -34.50 -33.45 -9.15
CA ALA A 681 -34.81 -32.09 -8.71
C ALA A 681 -35.35 -32.05 -7.27
N ALA A 682 -36.16 -33.03 -6.86
CA ALA A 682 -36.62 -33.16 -5.48
C ALA A 682 -35.47 -33.42 -4.48
N ARG A 683 -34.49 -34.27 -4.82
CA ARG A 683 -33.28 -34.46 -3.98
C ARG A 683 -32.46 -33.19 -3.87
N MET A 684 -32.15 -32.55 -5.01
CA MET A 684 -31.36 -31.31 -5.05
C MET A 684 -32.05 -30.19 -4.24
N LEU A 685 -33.38 -30.13 -4.30
CA LEU A 685 -34.18 -29.19 -3.52
C LEU A 685 -34.06 -29.41 -2.01
N ASP A 686 -34.17 -30.65 -1.54
CA ASP A 686 -34.05 -30.94 -0.11
C ASP A 686 -32.58 -30.80 0.38
N GLU A 687 -31.60 -31.03 -0.49
CA GLU A 687 -30.20 -30.64 -0.25
C GLU A 687 -30.04 -29.12 -0.11
N GLU A 688 -30.58 -28.28 -1.02
CA GLU A 688 -30.57 -26.82 -0.87
C GLU A 688 -31.38 -26.32 0.34
N ARG A 689 -32.43 -27.05 0.77
CA ARG A 689 -33.19 -26.75 2.01
C ARG A 689 -32.43 -27.13 3.28
N SER A 690 -31.54 -28.12 3.21
CA SER A 690 -30.65 -28.52 4.31
C SER A 690 -29.51 -27.53 4.54
N ARG A 691 -29.12 -26.78 3.50
CA ARG A 691 -28.16 -25.68 3.61
C ARG A 691 -28.84 -24.55 4.38
N GLY A 692 -28.20 -24.11 5.47
CA GLY A 692 -28.84 -23.27 6.47
C GLY A 692 -29.45 -21.98 5.91
N GLN A 693 -30.58 -21.55 6.47
CA GLN A 693 -31.30 -20.37 6.02
C GLN A 693 -30.42 -19.11 6.02
N VAL A 694 -30.03 -18.67 4.82
CA VAL A 694 -29.74 -17.25 4.59
C VAL A 694 -31.02 -16.48 4.91
N PRO A 695 -30.98 -15.40 5.73
CA PRO A 695 -32.16 -14.61 6.02
C PRO A 695 -32.79 -14.09 4.73
N GLU A 696 -34.01 -14.55 4.44
CA GLU A 696 -34.73 -14.14 3.24
C GLU A 696 -34.91 -12.61 3.25
N ALA A 697 -34.38 -11.94 2.22
CA ALA A 697 -34.34 -10.49 2.16
C ALA A 697 -35.77 -9.92 2.07
N VAL A 698 -36.32 -9.51 3.22
CA VAL A 698 -37.74 -9.18 3.41
C VAL A 698 -38.24 -8.20 2.35
N LYS A 699 -38.93 -8.76 1.34
CA LYS A 699 -39.40 -8.07 0.14
C LYS A 699 -40.50 -7.08 0.52
N GLY A 700 -40.09 -5.84 0.85
CA GLY A 700 -40.97 -4.81 1.40
C GLY A 700 -40.39 -3.94 2.51
N LYS A 701 -39.14 -4.17 2.99
CA LYS A 701 -38.43 -3.12 3.75
C LYS A 701 -38.33 -1.88 2.87
N ARG A 702 -38.95 -0.77 3.30
CA ARG A 702 -38.79 0.52 2.62
C ARG A 702 -37.34 0.95 2.76
N VAL A 703 -36.57 0.86 1.67
CA VAL A 703 -35.28 1.56 1.56
C VAL A 703 -35.59 3.04 1.83
N SER A 704 -34.86 3.66 2.76
CA SER A 704 -35.06 5.03 3.20
C SER A 704 -35.19 6.00 2.02
N SER A 705 -35.94 7.09 2.19
CA SER A 705 -35.92 8.19 1.21
C SER A 705 -34.47 8.64 1.00
N LEU A 706 -34.07 8.89 -0.25
CA LEU A 706 -32.79 9.53 -0.56
C LEU A 706 -32.64 10.78 0.31
N GLU A 707 -31.55 10.87 1.08
CA GLU A 707 -31.36 11.99 1.99
C GLU A 707 -31.16 13.29 1.20
N PRO A 708 -31.81 14.41 1.61
CA PRO A 708 -31.76 15.68 0.89
C PRO A 708 -30.31 16.18 0.77
N ALA A 709 -30.04 17.12 -0.14
CA ALA A 709 -28.68 17.62 -0.25
C ALA A 709 -28.25 18.42 0.99
N VAL A 710 -27.01 18.19 1.39
CA VAL A 710 -26.40 18.68 2.62
C VAL A 710 -26.07 20.17 2.45
N LEU A 711 -25.54 20.55 1.28
CA LEU A 711 -25.26 21.95 0.91
C LEU A 711 -26.45 22.67 0.25
N GLU A 712 -27.48 21.93 -0.17
CA GLU A 712 -28.73 22.50 -0.67
C GLU A 712 -29.49 23.21 0.45
N GLY A 713 -30.10 24.36 0.14
CA GLY A 713 -30.81 25.19 1.11
C GLY A 713 -29.91 26.03 2.03
N LEU A 714 -28.57 25.99 1.87
CA LEU A 714 -27.68 26.94 2.54
C LEU A 714 -27.69 28.29 1.84
N THR A 715 -28.20 29.32 2.53
CA THR A 715 -27.97 30.74 2.20
C THR A 715 -26.67 31.23 2.83
N HIS A 716 -26.19 32.40 2.43
CA HIS A 716 -25.02 33.02 3.03
C HIS A 716 -25.18 34.54 3.22
N GLU A 717 -24.55 35.05 4.27
CA GLU A 717 -24.40 36.48 4.56
C GLU A 717 -22.92 36.80 4.75
N ILE A 718 -22.47 37.98 4.30
CA ILE A 718 -21.08 38.42 4.40
C ILE A 718 -20.96 39.45 5.52
N GLU A 719 -20.14 39.16 6.53
CA GLU A 719 -19.67 40.13 7.52
C GLU A 719 -18.32 40.67 7.05
N ASP A 720 -18.28 41.97 6.72
CA ASP A 720 -17.06 42.72 6.39
C ASP A 720 -17.02 43.96 7.31
N GLY A 721 -16.62 43.73 8.57
CA GLY A 721 -16.72 44.70 9.65
C GLY A 721 -15.55 44.64 10.64
N PRO A 722 -15.53 45.53 11.65
CA PRO A 722 -14.42 45.62 12.61
C PRO A 722 -14.27 44.41 13.54
N ALA A 723 -15.26 43.49 13.56
CA ALA A 723 -15.18 42.21 14.25
C ALA A 723 -14.42 41.12 13.47
N GLY A 724 -14.14 41.37 12.17
CA GLY A 724 -13.44 40.46 11.27
C GLY A 724 -14.18 40.25 9.95
N LYS A 725 -13.53 39.54 9.02
CA LYS A 725 -14.12 39.04 7.78
C LYS A 725 -14.70 37.66 8.02
N ALA A 726 -15.98 37.44 7.72
CA ALA A 726 -16.60 36.12 7.78
C ALA A 726 -17.70 35.95 6.72
N ILE A 727 -17.95 34.71 6.32
CA ILE A 727 -19.19 34.31 5.64
C ILE A 727 -19.99 33.46 6.60
N HIS A 728 -21.19 33.92 6.95
CA HIS A 728 -22.14 33.15 7.75
C HIS A 728 -23.01 32.32 6.83
N TYR A 729 -23.09 31.01 7.06
CA TYR A 729 -24.01 30.14 6.34
C TYR A 729 -25.22 29.84 7.21
N ALA A 730 -26.40 29.99 6.62
CA ALA A 730 -27.68 29.82 7.30
C ALA A 730 -28.57 28.83 6.56
N ARG A 731 -29.45 28.16 7.31
CA ARG A 731 -30.48 27.25 6.81
C ARG A 731 -31.81 27.61 7.46
N ASP A 732 -32.87 27.71 6.68
CA ASP A 732 -34.22 28.07 7.15
C ASP A 732 -34.28 29.39 7.97
N GLY A 733 -33.31 30.29 7.74
CA GLY A 733 -33.15 31.56 8.45
C GLY A 733 -32.21 31.52 9.68
N GLU A 734 -31.74 30.34 10.09
CA GLU A 734 -30.90 30.16 11.27
C GLU A 734 -29.43 29.90 10.90
N ARG A 735 -28.48 30.56 11.58
CA ARG A 735 -27.05 30.46 11.31
C ARG A 735 -26.49 29.12 11.80
N VAL A 736 -26.03 28.26 10.89
CA VAL A 736 -25.54 26.89 11.20
C VAL A 736 -24.02 26.81 11.30
N MET A 737 -23.29 27.59 10.49
CA MET A 737 -21.83 27.69 10.53
C MET A 737 -21.32 29.05 10.05
N SER A 738 -20.02 29.32 10.19
CA SER A 738 -19.37 30.53 9.67
C SER A 738 -17.91 30.28 9.29
N ASP A 739 -17.58 30.65 8.06
CA ASP A 739 -16.24 30.52 7.48
C ASP A 739 -15.47 31.82 7.65
N ARG A 740 -14.29 31.75 8.29
CA ARG A 740 -13.39 32.89 8.54
C ARG A 740 -12.09 32.79 7.72
N GLY A 741 -12.14 32.18 6.54
CA GLY A 741 -10.96 31.92 5.72
C GLY A 741 -10.17 30.70 6.19
N GLU A 742 -9.47 30.82 7.32
CA GLU A 742 -8.56 29.78 7.85
C GLU A 742 -9.27 28.65 8.62
N ARG A 743 -10.51 28.87 9.06
CA ARG A 743 -11.32 27.87 9.77
C ARG A 743 -12.81 28.06 9.51
N VAL A 744 -13.59 27.00 9.77
CA VAL A 744 -15.07 27.03 9.80
C VAL A 744 -15.52 26.81 11.23
N ASP A 745 -16.19 27.81 11.81
CA ASP A 745 -16.87 27.69 13.11
C ASP A 745 -18.26 27.05 12.88
N LEU A 746 -18.64 25.99 13.62
CA LEU A 746 -20.00 25.46 13.60
C LEU A 746 -20.76 25.86 14.87
N TYR A 747 -22.06 26.12 14.73
CA TYR A 747 -22.96 26.42 15.84
C TYR A 747 -23.92 25.27 16.17
N LYS A 748 -24.12 24.34 15.24
CA LYS A 748 -24.89 23.11 15.43
C LYS A 748 -24.01 21.87 15.34
N MET A 749 -24.39 20.83 16.08
CA MET A 749 -23.66 19.54 16.16
C MET A 749 -24.37 18.41 15.40
N ASP A 750 -25.36 18.74 14.56
CA ASP A 750 -26.09 17.78 13.73
C ASP A 750 -25.19 17.22 12.61
N ASP A 751 -25.26 15.90 12.34
CA ASP A 751 -24.48 15.22 11.30
C ASP A 751 -24.51 15.96 9.95
N ARG A 752 -25.67 16.52 9.56
CA ARG A 752 -25.84 17.28 8.30
C ARG A 752 -24.97 18.53 8.27
N GLU A 753 -24.94 19.32 9.33
CA GLU A 753 -24.17 20.58 9.33
C GLU A 753 -22.68 20.32 9.53
N ILE A 754 -22.32 19.25 10.26
CA ILE A 754 -20.96 18.71 10.33
C ILE A 754 -20.49 18.29 8.93
N GLU A 755 -21.28 17.50 8.18
CA GLU A 755 -20.95 17.11 6.81
C GLU A 755 -20.89 18.32 5.87
N ALA A 756 -21.79 19.31 6.02
CA ALA A 756 -21.77 20.53 5.22
C ALA A 756 -20.45 21.30 5.39
N ALA A 757 -20.00 21.47 6.63
CA ALA A 757 -18.72 22.11 6.93
C ALA A 757 -17.52 21.29 6.44
N LEU A 758 -17.60 19.95 6.52
CA LEU A 758 -16.55 19.05 6.03
C LEU A 758 -16.44 19.05 4.49
N ARG A 759 -17.57 19.11 3.77
CA ARG A 759 -17.60 19.28 2.29
C ARG A 759 -17.04 20.63 1.87
N LEU A 760 -17.33 21.70 2.61
CA LEU A 760 -16.71 23.01 2.40
C LEU A 760 -15.19 22.97 2.71
N ALA A 761 -14.80 22.28 3.78
CA ALA A 761 -13.41 22.13 4.19
C ALA A 761 -12.55 21.36 3.17
N GLU A 762 -13.09 20.30 2.57
CA GLU A 762 -12.45 19.51 1.51
C GLU A 762 -11.99 20.38 0.33
N GLN A 763 -12.82 21.35 -0.08
CA GLN A 763 -12.54 22.25 -1.21
C GLN A 763 -11.63 23.44 -0.85
N LYS A 764 -11.28 23.61 0.43
CA LYS A 764 -10.54 24.79 0.94
C LYS A 764 -9.18 24.48 1.55
N TYR A 765 -9.05 23.35 2.26
CA TYR A 765 -7.87 23.05 3.08
C TYR A 765 -7.07 21.87 2.52
N ASP A 766 -5.84 21.76 3.01
CA ASP A 766 -4.91 20.70 2.64
C ASP A 766 -5.33 19.34 3.23
N MET A 767 -6.05 18.54 2.44
CA MET A 767 -6.44 17.17 2.79
C MET A 767 -5.27 16.18 2.86
N GLU A 768 -4.05 16.55 2.43
CA GLU A 768 -2.87 15.71 2.66
C GLU A 768 -2.43 15.77 4.11
N LYS A 769 -2.36 17.00 4.66
CA LYS A 769 -2.13 17.28 6.09
C LYS A 769 -3.31 16.84 6.97
N GLY A 770 -4.53 16.92 6.45
CA GLY A 770 -5.76 16.57 7.17
C GLY A 770 -6.24 17.66 8.13
N LEU A 771 -7.46 17.51 8.61
CA LEU A 771 -8.17 18.52 9.40
C LEU A 771 -7.84 18.46 10.91
N VAL A 772 -7.76 19.63 11.55
CA VAL A 772 -7.68 19.76 13.00
C VAL A 772 -9.09 20.03 13.52
N LEU A 773 -9.63 19.12 14.33
CA LEU A 773 -10.95 19.24 14.94
C LEU A 773 -10.83 19.90 16.32
N THR A 774 -11.45 21.06 16.48
CA THR A 774 -11.45 21.86 17.73
C THR A 774 -12.89 22.15 18.17
N GLY A 775 -13.20 22.03 19.46
CA GLY A 775 -14.52 22.34 19.99
C GLY A 775 -14.79 21.64 21.33
N SER A 776 -16.06 21.33 21.61
CA SER A 776 -16.41 20.40 22.69
C SER A 776 -15.94 18.98 22.34
N ARG A 777 -15.73 18.13 23.35
CA ARG A 777 -15.31 16.74 23.11
C ARG A 777 -16.37 15.92 22.36
N GLU A 778 -17.63 16.21 22.62
CA GLU A 778 -18.80 15.65 21.91
C GLU A 778 -18.76 16.01 20.42
N PHE A 779 -18.59 17.29 20.10
CA PHE A 779 -18.42 17.78 18.73
C PHE A 779 -17.20 17.14 18.06
N GLN A 780 -16.06 17.11 18.73
CA GLN A 780 -14.83 16.50 18.21
C GLN A 780 -15.01 15.03 17.87
N GLN A 781 -15.62 14.23 18.75
CA GLN A 781 -15.90 12.82 18.50
C GLN A 781 -16.85 12.65 17.32
N ARG A 782 -17.95 13.41 17.26
CA ARG A 782 -18.92 13.26 16.16
C ARG A 782 -18.38 13.77 14.81
N ALA A 783 -17.64 14.86 14.80
CA ALA A 783 -16.95 15.35 13.60
C ALA A 783 -15.88 14.36 13.11
N ALA A 784 -15.19 13.66 14.03
CA ALA A 784 -14.26 12.60 13.66
C ALA A 784 -14.98 11.39 13.05
N GLU A 785 -16.14 10.98 13.57
CA GLU A 785 -16.98 9.91 12.97
C GLU A 785 -17.47 10.29 11.57
N VAL A 786 -18.01 11.50 11.38
CA VAL A 786 -18.49 11.95 10.06
C VAL A 786 -17.33 12.09 9.07
N ALA A 787 -16.20 12.68 9.47
CA ALA A 787 -14.98 12.70 8.65
C ALA A 787 -14.47 11.28 8.33
N GLY A 788 -14.64 10.32 9.25
CA GLY A 788 -14.37 8.90 9.04
C GLY A 788 -15.24 8.27 7.96
N ARG A 789 -16.56 8.52 7.98
CA ARG A 789 -17.50 8.08 6.94
C ARG A 789 -17.13 8.68 5.56
N MET A 790 -16.73 9.94 5.54
CA MET A 790 -16.30 10.65 4.32
C MET A 790 -14.87 10.29 3.86
N GLY A 791 -14.09 9.53 4.66
CA GLY A 791 -12.69 9.21 4.38
C GLY A 791 -11.69 10.37 4.53
N LEU A 792 -12.13 11.53 5.02
CA LEU A 792 -11.30 12.73 5.19
C LEU A 792 -10.28 12.53 6.34
N LYS A 793 -9.00 12.86 6.11
CA LYS A 793 -7.96 12.73 7.13
C LYS A 793 -8.15 13.74 8.27
N ILE A 794 -7.87 13.33 9.50
CA ILE A 794 -7.79 14.20 10.68
C ILE A 794 -6.42 14.11 11.37
N GLN A 795 -5.98 15.19 12.00
CA GLN A 795 -4.70 15.27 12.72
C GLN A 795 -4.81 14.83 14.20
N ASN A 796 -6.02 14.87 14.78
CA ASN A 796 -6.28 14.53 16.17
C ASN A 796 -6.07 13.03 16.45
N GLU A 797 -4.91 12.66 17.03
CA GLU A 797 -4.59 11.26 17.33
C GLU A 797 -5.53 10.62 18.36
N ASP A 798 -6.03 11.41 19.31
CA ASP A 798 -6.97 10.96 20.35
C ASP A 798 -8.36 10.60 19.81
N LEU A 799 -8.75 11.21 18.68
CA LEU A 799 -10.01 10.96 17.99
C LEU A 799 -9.93 9.81 16.98
N ARG A 800 -8.75 9.20 16.77
CA ARG A 800 -8.52 8.16 15.75
C ARG A 800 -9.52 6.99 15.86
N LYS A 801 -9.93 6.58 17.07
CA LYS A 801 -10.95 5.53 17.26
C LYS A 801 -12.32 5.92 16.70
N ALA A 802 -12.78 7.14 16.95
CA ALA A 802 -14.05 7.65 16.46
C ALA A 802 -14.04 7.75 14.91
N TRP A 803 -12.91 8.18 14.35
CA TRP A 803 -12.70 8.19 12.91
C TRP A 803 -12.66 6.79 12.28
N GLU A 804 -11.95 5.84 12.89
CA GLU A 804 -11.93 4.44 12.41
C GLU A 804 -13.31 3.78 12.52
N GLN A 805 -14.09 4.09 13.56
CA GLN A 805 -15.48 3.65 13.72
C GLN A 805 -16.40 4.23 12.64
N GLY A 806 -16.31 5.54 12.36
CA GLY A 806 -17.08 6.17 11.27
C GLY A 806 -16.77 5.56 9.91
N ARG A 807 -15.48 5.31 9.62
CA ARG A 807 -15.04 4.60 8.41
C ARG A 807 -15.56 3.17 8.35
N LEU A 808 -15.61 2.46 9.48
CA LEU A 808 -16.17 1.11 9.56
C LEU A 808 -17.68 1.12 9.29
N THR A 809 -18.42 2.12 9.79
CA THR A 809 -19.87 2.26 9.49
C THR A 809 -20.12 2.49 8.00
N ALA A 810 -19.29 3.28 7.31
CA ALA A 810 -19.38 3.44 5.86
C ALA A 810 -19.10 2.11 5.13
N LEU A 811 -18.03 1.41 5.48
CA LEU A 811 -17.73 0.08 4.91
C LEU A 811 -18.84 -0.94 5.18
N GLN A 812 -19.48 -0.92 6.35
CA GLN A 812 -20.61 -1.79 6.66
C GLN A 812 -21.90 -1.43 5.90
N ALA A 813 -22.10 -0.14 5.56
CA ALA A 813 -23.18 0.28 4.69
C ALA A 813 -22.93 -0.17 3.24
N ASP A 814 -21.72 0.06 2.72
CA ASP A 814 -21.27 -0.43 1.41
C ASP A 814 -21.38 -1.97 1.33
N GLU A 815 -20.91 -2.71 2.36
CA GLU A 815 -21.02 -4.17 2.43
C GLU A 815 -22.48 -4.64 2.54
N ALA A 816 -23.37 -3.90 3.20
CA ALA A 816 -24.80 -4.23 3.26
C ALA A 816 -25.50 -3.98 1.92
N GLU A 817 -25.20 -2.88 1.22
CA GLU A 817 -25.70 -2.62 -0.13
C GLU A 817 -25.12 -3.63 -1.14
N HIS A 818 -23.83 -3.93 -1.08
CA HIS A 818 -23.19 -4.94 -1.92
C HIS A 818 -23.65 -6.36 -1.62
N ALA A 819 -23.96 -6.72 -0.37
CA ALA A 819 -24.54 -8.03 -0.03
C ALA A 819 -25.99 -8.15 -0.48
N LEU A 820 -26.80 -7.09 -0.34
CA LEU A 820 -28.16 -7.04 -0.86
C LEU A 820 -28.15 -7.10 -2.40
N ALA A 821 -27.26 -6.35 -3.05
CA ALA A 821 -27.04 -6.41 -4.49
C ALA A 821 -26.57 -7.81 -4.94
N ALA A 822 -25.56 -8.41 -4.29
CA ALA A 822 -25.09 -9.76 -4.61
C ALA A 822 -26.18 -10.82 -4.44
N THR A 823 -27.03 -10.70 -3.41
CA THR A 823 -28.18 -11.59 -3.19
C THR A 823 -29.19 -11.50 -4.35
N VAL A 824 -29.46 -10.27 -4.83
CA VAL A 824 -30.37 -10.01 -5.98
C VAL A 824 -29.71 -10.34 -7.34
N MET A 825 -28.39 -10.26 -7.46
CA MET A 825 -27.63 -10.57 -8.68
C MET A 825 -27.34 -12.07 -8.87
N ASN A 826 -27.25 -12.86 -7.79
CA ASN A 826 -26.80 -14.26 -7.87
C ASN A 826 -27.87 -15.33 -7.55
N GLY A 827 -29.09 -14.96 -7.18
CA GLY A 827 -30.26 -15.86 -7.24
C GLY A 827 -30.15 -17.20 -6.47
N SER A 828 -29.62 -17.16 -5.25
CA SER A 828 -29.41 -18.31 -4.33
C SER A 828 -28.67 -19.51 -4.93
N ALA A 829 -27.33 -19.48 -4.84
CA ALA A 829 -26.39 -20.60 -4.99
C ALA A 829 -26.37 -21.37 -6.33
N GLU A 830 -25.17 -21.55 -6.89
CA GLU A 830 -24.90 -22.62 -7.85
C GLU A 830 -24.35 -23.85 -7.10
N PRO A 831 -24.80 -25.07 -7.43
CA PRO A 831 -24.28 -26.29 -6.84
C PRO A 831 -22.99 -26.74 -7.55
N LEU A 832 -22.00 -27.13 -6.77
CA LEU A 832 -20.70 -27.61 -7.24
C LEU A 832 -20.79 -29.05 -7.76
N GLY A 833 -20.90 -29.22 -9.07
CA GLY A 833 -20.81 -30.51 -9.74
C GLY A 833 -19.39 -31.11 -9.77
N SER A 834 -19.31 -32.41 -9.49
CA SER A 834 -18.27 -33.34 -9.95
C SER A 834 -16.78 -32.90 -9.92
N ILE A 835 -16.15 -32.99 -8.74
CA ILE A 835 -14.74 -33.44 -8.67
C ILE A 835 -14.74 -34.96 -8.43
N ALA A 836 -13.95 -35.69 -9.22
CA ALA A 836 -13.95 -37.15 -9.22
C ALA A 836 -13.52 -37.76 -7.87
N ARG A 837 -14.27 -38.77 -7.39
CA ARG A 837 -13.81 -39.61 -6.28
C ARG A 837 -12.66 -40.52 -6.76
N PRO A 838 -11.47 -40.48 -6.15
CA PRO A 838 -10.43 -41.47 -6.44
C PRO A 838 -10.87 -42.86 -5.94
N SER A 839 -11.02 -43.80 -6.86
CA SER A 839 -11.47 -45.18 -6.62
C SER A 839 -10.36 -46.08 -6.10
N SER A 840 -9.89 -45.82 -4.87
CA SER A 840 -8.76 -46.55 -4.26
C SER A 840 -8.96 -46.92 -2.78
N LEU A 841 -10.21 -47.06 -2.32
CA LEU A 841 -10.55 -47.29 -0.91
C LEU A 841 -10.95 -48.74 -0.54
N GLU A 842 -10.97 -49.68 -1.50
CA GLU A 842 -11.29 -51.09 -1.24
C GLU A 842 -10.08 -52.05 -1.34
N ALA A 843 -8.94 -51.60 -1.87
CA ALA A 843 -7.74 -52.43 -2.04
C ALA A 843 -6.89 -52.56 -0.75
N SER A 844 -6.92 -51.57 0.14
CA SER A 844 -5.94 -51.41 1.23
C SER A 844 -6.31 -52.09 2.54
N ARG A 845 -7.31 -52.97 2.57
CA ARG A 845 -7.85 -53.57 3.82
C ARG A 845 -7.07 -54.77 4.36
N ALA A 846 -5.85 -55.01 3.85
CA ALA A 846 -5.09 -56.25 4.06
C ALA A 846 -3.56 -56.09 4.18
N GLN A 847 -3.07 -55.02 4.82
CA GLN A 847 -1.76 -55.01 5.50
C GLN A 847 -1.72 -53.90 6.56
N GLY A 848 -0.81 -54.02 7.54
CA GLY A 848 -0.83 -53.24 8.78
C GLY A 848 0.25 -52.16 8.91
N ASP A 849 0.26 -51.58 10.11
CA ASP A 849 1.14 -50.54 10.67
C ASP A 849 0.99 -49.07 10.20
N GLN A 850 0.56 -48.26 11.18
CA GLN A 850 0.98 -46.88 11.47
C GLN A 850 0.92 -45.82 10.36
N ALA A 851 -0.22 -45.13 10.29
CA ALA A 851 -0.36 -43.80 9.70
C ALA A 851 -0.67 -42.76 10.80
N VAL A 852 0.03 -41.62 10.78
CA VAL A 852 -0.18 -40.52 11.74
C VAL A 852 -1.21 -39.54 11.17
N ALA A 853 -2.27 -39.25 11.92
CA ALA A 853 -3.34 -38.35 11.49
C ALA A 853 -3.13 -36.92 12.04
N ALA A 854 -3.07 -35.93 11.14
CA ALA A 854 -3.09 -34.52 11.52
C ALA A 854 -4.39 -34.20 12.27
N THR A 855 -4.27 -33.58 13.45
CA THR A 855 -5.39 -33.33 14.36
C THR A 855 -5.39 -31.86 14.77
N TYR A 856 -6.47 -31.13 14.51
CA TYR A 856 -6.63 -29.76 14.99
C TYR A 856 -6.62 -29.73 16.53
N PRO A 857 -5.91 -28.78 17.18
CA PRO A 857 -5.85 -28.68 18.63
C PRO A 857 -7.16 -28.12 19.19
N VAL A 858 -8.17 -28.98 19.29
CA VAL A 858 -9.38 -28.71 20.08
C VAL A 858 -8.99 -28.55 21.54
N ASP A 859 -9.32 -27.42 22.16
CA ASP A 859 -9.17 -27.21 23.60
C ASP A 859 -10.18 -28.05 24.38
N LYS A 860 -9.81 -29.31 24.61
CA LYS A 860 -10.59 -30.29 25.36
C LYS A 860 -10.77 -29.86 26.83
N PRO A 861 -9.76 -29.31 27.53
CA PRO A 861 -9.96 -28.70 28.85
C PRO A 861 -11.07 -27.64 28.90
N PHE A 862 -11.03 -26.65 28.00
CA PHE A 862 -12.04 -25.58 27.94
C PHE A 862 -13.44 -26.13 27.64
N LEU A 863 -13.58 -26.99 26.63
CA LEU A 863 -14.87 -27.58 26.27
C LEU A 863 -15.41 -28.52 27.36
N ALA A 864 -14.55 -29.20 28.11
CA ALA A 864 -14.98 -30.01 29.26
C ALA A 864 -15.47 -29.12 30.42
N ALA A 865 -14.78 -28.01 30.71
CA ALA A 865 -15.20 -27.04 31.71
C ALA A 865 -16.55 -26.39 31.38
N GLU A 866 -16.72 -25.87 30.15
CA GLU A 866 -18.01 -25.31 29.69
C GLU A 866 -19.12 -26.36 29.64
N SER A 867 -18.81 -27.62 29.27
CA SER A 867 -19.77 -28.72 29.33
C SER A 867 -20.24 -29.00 30.77
N VAL A 868 -19.34 -28.98 31.75
CA VAL A 868 -19.72 -29.12 33.18
C VAL A 868 -20.55 -27.92 33.64
N LEU A 869 -20.13 -26.69 33.38
CA LEU A 869 -20.81 -25.49 33.86
C LEU A 869 -22.20 -25.29 33.23
N SER A 870 -22.36 -25.59 31.94
CA SER A 870 -23.65 -25.51 31.24
C SER A 870 -24.70 -26.53 31.73
N HIS A 871 -24.27 -27.61 32.39
CA HIS A 871 -25.17 -28.63 32.96
C HIS A 871 -25.35 -28.49 34.48
N LEU A 872 -24.47 -27.78 35.19
CA LEU A 872 -24.68 -27.45 36.61
C LEU A 872 -25.78 -26.38 36.78
N PRO A 873 -26.75 -26.56 37.69
CA PRO A 873 -27.62 -25.48 38.13
C PRO A 873 -26.83 -24.51 39.05
N SER A 874 -27.40 -23.35 39.37
CA SER A 874 -26.72 -22.35 40.22
C SER A 874 -26.31 -22.90 41.59
N GLN A 875 -27.12 -23.75 42.23
CA GLN A 875 -26.75 -24.42 43.49
C GLN A 875 -25.54 -25.35 43.35
N GLY A 876 -25.31 -25.87 42.13
CA GLY A 876 -24.11 -26.62 41.78
C GLY A 876 -22.90 -25.71 41.53
N TRP A 877 -23.09 -24.51 40.96
CA TRP A 877 -22.04 -23.49 40.86
C TRP A 877 -21.61 -23.02 42.28
N ASP A 878 -22.57 -22.81 43.18
CA ASP A 878 -22.30 -22.47 44.60
C ASP A 878 -21.51 -23.58 45.32
N ALA A 879 -21.87 -24.85 45.07
CA ALA A 879 -21.14 -26.00 45.60
C ALA A 879 -19.70 -26.08 45.03
N LEU A 880 -19.55 -25.91 43.71
CA LEU A 880 -18.25 -25.93 43.03
C LEU A 880 -17.35 -24.79 43.50
N ALA A 881 -17.94 -23.60 43.73
CA ALA A 881 -17.24 -22.45 44.29
C ALA A 881 -16.75 -22.69 45.72
N ALA A 882 -17.60 -23.28 46.58
CA ALA A 882 -17.22 -23.64 47.95
C ALA A 882 -16.07 -24.68 47.96
N ALA A 883 -16.12 -25.69 47.08
CA ALA A 883 -15.09 -26.71 46.95
C ALA A 883 -13.73 -26.12 46.50
N GLY A 884 -13.73 -25.26 45.47
CA GLY A 884 -12.51 -24.58 45.01
C GLY A 884 -11.92 -23.57 46.00
N GLN A 885 -12.73 -23.07 46.93
CA GLN A 885 -12.30 -22.22 48.05
C GLN A 885 -11.87 -23.03 49.29
N GLY A 886 -11.93 -24.36 49.24
CA GLY A 886 -11.58 -25.24 50.35
C GLY A 886 -12.54 -25.15 51.54
N HIS A 887 -13.79 -24.76 51.31
CA HIS A 887 -14.83 -24.72 52.34
C HIS A 887 -15.48 -26.10 52.51
N PRO A 888 -15.76 -26.55 53.76
CA PRO A 888 -16.35 -27.86 54.01
C PRO A 888 -17.76 -27.95 53.43
N LEU A 889 -18.05 -29.01 52.67
CA LEU A 889 -19.27 -29.10 51.87
C LEU A 889 -20.42 -29.71 52.66
N THR A 890 -21.61 -29.12 52.54
CA THR A 890 -22.83 -29.74 53.08
C THR A 890 -23.18 -31.02 52.31
N PRO A 891 -23.92 -31.97 52.89
CA PRO A 891 -24.37 -33.17 52.17
C PRO A 891 -25.15 -32.87 50.88
N GLU A 892 -25.85 -31.74 50.82
CA GLU A 892 -26.57 -31.28 49.63
C GLU A 892 -25.60 -30.74 48.56
N GLN A 893 -24.56 -29.99 48.96
CA GLN A 893 -23.52 -29.52 48.03
C GLN A 893 -22.72 -30.69 47.43
N LYS A 894 -22.37 -31.70 48.23
CA LYS A 894 -21.72 -32.93 47.75
C LYS A 894 -22.58 -33.66 46.72
N ALA A 895 -23.88 -33.81 46.97
CA ALA A 895 -24.80 -34.46 46.04
C ALA A 895 -24.90 -33.77 44.65
N TRP A 896 -24.57 -32.48 44.54
CA TRP A 896 -24.46 -31.78 43.25
C TRP A 896 -23.16 -32.06 42.49
N LEU A 897 -22.06 -32.36 43.20
CA LEU A 897 -20.71 -32.57 42.65
C LEU A 897 -20.34 -34.07 42.48
N GLU A 898 -21.02 -34.96 43.20
CA GLU A 898 -20.87 -36.42 43.17
C GLU A 898 -22.01 -37.13 42.41
N SER A 899 -22.87 -36.36 41.70
CA SER A 899 -24.11 -36.89 41.11
C SER A 899 -23.84 -38.01 40.08
N PRO A 900 -24.44 -39.21 40.21
CA PRO A 900 -24.12 -40.37 39.36
C PRO A 900 -24.57 -40.25 37.89
N ALA A 901 -25.22 -39.14 37.53
CA ALA A 901 -25.54 -38.78 36.15
C ALA A 901 -24.51 -37.82 35.50
N ARG A 902 -23.39 -37.54 36.18
CA ARG A 902 -22.40 -36.51 35.82
C ARG A 902 -20.96 -36.99 36.10
N PRO A 903 -19.94 -36.35 35.51
CA PRO A 903 -18.56 -36.51 35.97
C PRO A 903 -18.43 -36.09 37.44
N VAL A 904 -17.65 -36.83 38.22
CA VAL A 904 -17.40 -36.55 39.64
C VAL A 904 -16.42 -35.39 39.76
N LEU A 905 -16.85 -34.29 40.39
CA LEU A 905 -16.11 -33.03 40.46
C LEU A 905 -15.30 -32.88 41.76
N ILE A 906 -15.50 -33.74 42.75
CA ILE A 906 -14.72 -33.78 44.01
C ILE A 906 -14.24 -35.20 44.37
N ASP A 907 -13.11 -35.29 45.07
CA ASP A 907 -12.54 -36.54 45.57
C ASP A 907 -13.12 -36.97 46.93
N GLU A 908 -12.68 -38.14 47.42
CA GLU A 908 -13.09 -38.70 48.72
C GLU A 908 -12.69 -37.83 49.95
N HIS A 909 -11.90 -36.77 49.73
CA HIS A 909 -11.45 -35.79 50.72
C HIS A 909 -12.09 -34.40 50.50
N GLU A 910 -13.18 -34.31 49.72
CA GLU A 910 -13.92 -33.08 49.38
C GLU A 910 -13.17 -32.07 48.49
N LYS A 911 -12.04 -32.44 47.88
CA LYS A 911 -11.23 -31.55 47.03
C LYS A 911 -11.62 -31.68 45.57
N LEU A 912 -11.49 -30.61 44.79
CA LEU A 912 -11.76 -30.64 43.35
C LEU A 912 -10.91 -31.70 42.62
N THR A 913 -11.55 -32.49 41.76
CA THR A 913 -10.85 -33.30 40.75
C THR A 913 -10.29 -32.40 39.65
N GLU A 914 -9.42 -32.91 38.76
CA GLU A 914 -8.86 -32.10 37.66
C GLU A 914 -9.95 -31.41 36.80
N LEU A 915 -11.06 -32.13 36.53
CA LEU A 915 -12.22 -31.57 35.83
C LEU A 915 -13.03 -30.59 36.70
N GLY A 916 -13.11 -30.84 38.01
CA GLY A 916 -13.67 -29.88 38.97
C GLY A 916 -12.88 -28.57 39.01
N GLN A 917 -11.55 -28.64 38.98
CA GLN A 917 -10.67 -27.47 38.96
C GLN A 917 -10.84 -26.66 37.67
N LEU A 918 -10.79 -27.31 36.50
CA LEU A 918 -11.03 -26.64 35.21
C LEU A 918 -12.40 -25.95 35.15
N ALA A 919 -13.44 -26.59 35.70
CA ALA A 919 -14.77 -25.99 35.80
C ALA A 919 -14.83 -24.81 36.79
N TYR A 920 -14.14 -24.90 37.94
CA TYR A 920 -14.06 -23.82 38.92
C TYR A 920 -13.29 -22.61 38.38
N ASP A 921 -12.16 -22.83 37.72
CA ASP A 921 -11.35 -21.75 37.14
C ASP A 921 -12.13 -20.98 36.07
N ARG A 922 -12.84 -21.70 35.18
CA ARG A 922 -13.73 -21.08 34.18
C ARG A 922 -14.92 -20.34 34.81
N LEU A 923 -15.45 -20.83 35.93
CA LEU A 923 -16.51 -20.15 36.70
C LEU A 923 -16.02 -18.83 37.32
N GLN A 924 -14.77 -18.77 37.77
CA GLN A 924 -14.17 -17.50 38.22
C GLN A 924 -14.06 -16.51 37.05
N SER A 925 -13.50 -16.93 35.90
CA SER A 925 -13.37 -16.05 34.72
C SER A 925 -14.72 -15.46 34.29
N ARG A 926 -15.76 -16.29 34.20
CA ARG A 926 -17.13 -15.84 33.87
C ARG A 926 -17.69 -14.85 34.91
N SER A 927 -17.39 -15.07 36.19
CA SER A 927 -17.80 -14.16 37.27
C SER A 927 -17.07 -12.81 37.22
N GLU A 928 -15.87 -12.77 36.64
CA GLU A 928 -15.12 -11.53 36.39
C GLU A 928 -15.65 -10.80 35.14
N GLU A 929 -15.90 -11.51 34.04
CA GLU A 929 -16.57 -11.00 32.83
C GLU A 929 -17.90 -10.29 33.17
N GLU A 930 -18.78 -10.94 33.93
CA GLU A 930 -20.08 -10.38 34.35
C GLU A 930 -19.92 -9.17 35.30
N ARG A 931 -18.87 -9.15 36.14
CA ARG A 931 -18.54 -8.00 37.02
C ARG A 931 -18.03 -6.78 36.24
N GLU A 932 -17.19 -6.98 35.23
CA GLU A 932 -16.72 -5.87 34.37
C GLU A 932 -17.90 -5.27 33.59
N MET A 933 -18.78 -6.10 33.04
CA MET A 933 -19.99 -5.66 32.34
C MET A 933 -20.92 -4.85 33.26
N LEU A 934 -21.12 -5.29 34.51
CA LEU A 934 -21.90 -4.55 35.51
C LEU A 934 -21.25 -3.22 35.92
N GLN A 935 -19.92 -3.19 36.10
CA GLN A 935 -19.21 -1.92 36.34
C GLN A 935 -19.35 -0.96 35.15
N GLN A 936 -19.32 -1.47 33.93
CA GLN A 936 -19.49 -0.65 32.72
C GLN A 936 -20.91 -0.06 32.64
N GLN A 937 -21.95 -0.85 32.94
CA GLN A 937 -23.34 -0.37 33.03
C GLN A 937 -23.53 0.69 34.12
N LEU A 938 -22.92 0.51 35.30
CA LEU A 938 -22.96 1.50 36.38
C LEU A 938 -22.25 2.81 35.99
N ARG A 939 -21.15 2.75 35.24
CA ARG A 939 -20.48 3.96 34.70
C ARG A 939 -21.40 4.71 33.73
N THR A 940 -22.06 4.02 32.80
CA THR A 940 -23.03 4.64 31.88
C THR A 940 -24.17 5.30 32.64
N ARG A 941 -24.80 4.58 33.58
CA ARG A 941 -25.91 5.12 34.37
C ARG A 941 -25.53 6.36 35.20
N ASN A 942 -24.34 6.37 35.80
CA ASN A 942 -23.85 7.55 36.53
C ASN A 942 -23.63 8.75 35.60
N ILE A 943 -23.22 8.52 34.34
CA ILE A 943 -23.09 9.56 33.32
C ILE A 943 -24.48 10.09 32.91
N ASP A 944 -25.48 9.22 32.75
CA ASP A 944 -26.85 9.62 32.42
C ASP A 944 -27.50 10.45 33.54
N GLU A 945 -27.34 10.03 34.81
CA GLU A 945 -27.87 10.78 35.97
C GLU A 945 -27.16 12.14 36.15
N GLU A 946 -25.85 12.24 35.88
CA GLU A 946 -25.10 13.51 35.85
C GLU A 946 -25.52 14.42 34.68
N LEU A 947 -25.81 13.85 33.49
CA LEU A 947 -26.33 14.60 32.34
C LEU A 947 -27.75 15.14 32.61
N GLU A 948 -28.64 14.33 33.18
CA GLU A 948 -29.99 14.74 33.58
C GLU A 948 -30.01 15.80 34.69
N LYS A 949 -29.00 15.79 35.56
CA LYS A 949 -28.77 16.88 36.52
C LYS A 949 -28.38 18.18 35.81
N ARG A 950 -27.38 18.12 34.91
CA ARG A 950 -26.91 19.29 34.14
C ARG A 950 -27.97 19.87 33.20
N LYS A 951 -28.87 19.05 32.64
CA LYS A 951 -30.04 19.53 31.88
C LYS A 951 -31.00 20.35 32.75
N ARG A 952 -31.27 19.90 33.99
CA ARG A 952 -32.10 20.66 34.95
C ARG A 952 -31.42 21.97 35.37
N GLU A 953 -30.12 21.93 35.65
CA GLU A 953 -29.33 23.12 35.99
C GLU A 953 -29.36 24.15 34.84
N LYS A 954 -29.11 23.73 33.59
CA LYS A 954 -29.24 24.60 32.40
C LYS A 954 -30.66 25.13 32.17
N GLY A 955 -31.69 24.32 32.38
CA GLY A 955 -33.08 24.75 32.22
C GLY A 955 -33.50 25.82 33.23
N LEU A 956 -33.04 25.70 34.48
CA LEU A 956 -33.21 26.73 35.51
C LEU A 956 -32.41 28.00 35.19
N GLU A 957 -31.22 27.85 34.62
CA GLU A 957 -30.38 28.97 34.18
C GLU A 957 -30.99 29.73 32.99
N GLN A 958 -31.57 29.02 32.01
CA GLN A 958 -32.33 29.61 30.90
C GLN A 958 -33.57 30.38 31.38
N GLN A 959 -34.38 29.79 32.26
CA GLN A 959 -35.53 30.49 32.86
C GLN A 959 -35.08 31.75 33.64
N ALA A 960 -33.92 31.70 34.27
CA ALA A 960 -33.32 32.85 34.96
C ALA A 960 -32.68 33.89 34.03
N THR A 961 -32.39 33.58 32.77
CA THR A 961 -32.03 34.58 31.73
C THR A 961 -33.26 35.16 31.05
N GLU A 962 -34.22 34.32 30.63
CA GLU A 962 -35.48 34.75 30.02
C GLU A 962 -36.22 35.77 30.92
N HIS A 963 -36.34 35.47 32.21
CA HIS A 963 -36.99 36.38 33.16
C HIS A 963 -36.21 37.69 33.39
N LYS A 964 -34.88 37.71 33.21
CA LYS A 964 -34.10 38.96 33.24
C LYS A 964 -34.32 39.80 31.98
N GLU A 965 -34.47 39.15 30.84
CA GLU A 965 -34.73 39.81 29.55
C GLU A 965 -36.15 40.40 29.50
N GLU A 966 -37.17 39.70 30.01
CA GLU A 966 -38.51 40.27 30.22
C GLU A 966 -38.47 41.55 31.08
N VAL A 967 -37.76 41.49 32.21
CA VAL A 967 -37.60 42.63 33.14
C VAL A 967 -36.79 43.78 32.52
N ALA A 968 -35.87 43.49 31.60
CA ALA A 968 -35.14 44.50 30.82
C ALA A 968 -36.05 45.16 29.78
N MET A 969 -36.79 44.39 28.98
CA MET A 969 -37.74 44.92 27.98
C MET A 969 -38.84 45.78 28.63
N ALA A 970 -39.36 45.38 29.80
CA ALA A 970 -40.33 46.17 30.56
C ALA A 970 -39.78 47.55 31.00
N ARG A 971 -38.47 47.63 31.29
CA ARG A 971 -37.78 48.88 31.63
C ARG A 971 -37.52 49.76 30.40
N ASP A 972 -37.07 49.18 29.28
CA ASP A 972 -36.84 49.97 28.07
C ASP A 972 -38.17 50.48 27.46
N ALA A 973 -39.26 49.72 27.57
CA ALA A 973 -40.60 50.19 27.19
C ALA A 973 -41.04 51.44 27.99
N THR A 974 -40.79 51.46 29.31
CA THR A 974 -41.10 52.64 30.15
C THR A 974 -40.16 53.82 29.86
N ALA A 975 -38.87 53.58 29.62
CA ALA A 975 -37.91 54.61 29.21
C ALA A 975 -38.13 55.10 27.76
N GLY A 976 -38.82 54.32 26.91
CA GLY A 976 -39.19 54.69 25.54
C GLY A 976 -40.34 55.70 25.50
N LEU A 977 -41.38 55.47 26.33
CA LEU A 977 -42.52 56.38 26.48
C LEU A 977 -42.09 57.78 26.93
N GLN A 978 -41.19 57.87 27.93
CA GLN A 978 -40.66 59.16 28.39
C GLN A 978 -39.93 59.94 27.29
N ARG A 979 -39.25 59.24 26.35
CA ARG A 979 -38.57 59.84 25.19
C ARG A 979 -39.50 60.12 24.00
N ALA A 980 -40.81 59.94 24.13
CA ALA A 980 -41.80 60.36 23.14
C ALA A 980 -42.34 61.76 23.45
N ASP A 981 -42.73 62.02 24.71
CA ASP A 981 -43.27 63.32 25.14
C ASP A 981 -42.29 64.47 24.90
N ASP A 982 -41.00 64.28 25.19
CA ASP A 982 -39.92 65.27 24.98
C ASP A 982 -39.76 65.74 23.52
N ARG A 983 -40.27 64.99 22.53
CA ARG A 983 -40.02 65.26 21.09
C ARG A 983 -41.18 65.89 20.33
N HIS A 984 -42.30 66.20 20.98
CA HIS A 984 -43.41 66.95 20.37
C HIS A 984 -43.40 68.45 20.68
N ALA A 985 -42.29 68.98 21.22
CA ALA A 985 -42.22 70.33 21.75
C ALA A 985 -41.69 71.43 20.80
N ASP A 986 -41.08 71.11 19.65
CA ASP A 986 -40.27 72.09 18.90
C ASP A 986 -40.39 72.06 17.35
N SER A 987 -40.33 73.25 16.76
CA SER A 987 -40.35 73.62 15.32
C SER A 987 -41.61 73.30 14.47
N ALA A 988 -41.89 74.15 13.47
CA ALA A 988 -43.09 74.11 12.63
C ALA A 988 -42.95 74.79 11.24
N ASP A 989 -43.86 74.42 10.32
CA ASP A 989 -44.32 75.17 9.12
C ASP A 989 -43.36 75.30 7.88
N PRO A 990 -43.85 75.66 6.65
CA PRO A 990 -43.82 74.69 5.54
C PRO A 990 -43.51 75.26 4.11
N GLN A 991 -43.88 74.48 3.06
CA GLN A 991 -44.25 74.83 1.66
C GLN A 991 -43.34 74.33 0.49
N GLN A 992 -43.95 73.51 -0.39
CA GLN A 992 -43.93 73.53 -1.89
C GLN A 992 -42.59 73.33 -2.67
N GLU A 993 -42.47 73.01 -3.99
CA GLU A 993 -43.20 72.38 -5.16
C GLU A 993 -42.15 72.33 -6.33
N LEU A 994 -42.19 71.71 -7.53
CA LEU A 994 -42.90 70.65 -8.33
C LEU A 994 -41.97 70.38 -9.59
N GLU A 995 -42.17 69.60 -10.67
CA GLU A 995 -43.22 68.72 -11.25
C GLU A 995 -42.52 67.67 -12.19
N GLU A 996 -43.25 67.10 -13.17
CA GLU A 996 -42.83 66.35 -14.39
C GLU A 996 -42.36 64.87 -14.20
N GLN A 997 -43.11 63.81 -14.57
CA GLN A 997 -43.75 63.36 -15.85
C GLN A 997 -42.77 62.60 -16.80
N GLN A 998 -43.12 61.58 -17.63
CA GLN A 998 -44.42 61.11 -18.16
C GLN A 998 -44.36 59.65 -18.77
N ILE A 999 -45.50 59.13 -19.32
CA ILE A 999 -45.71 58.02 -20.31
C ILE A 999 -45.68 56.50 -19.91
N LYS A 1000 -46.78 56.05 -19.29
CA LYS A 1000 -47.83 55.10 -19.78
C LYS A 1000 -47.54 53.79 -20.60
N VAL A 1001 -48.16 52.70 -20.09
CA VAL A 1001 -48.40 51.30 -20.56
C VAL A 1001 -49.06 51.09 -21.94
N PRO A 1002 -49.04 49.86 -22.53
CA PRO A 1002 -50.24 48.99 -22.47
C PRO A 1002 -50.03 47.45 -22.29
N GLU A 1003 -51.09 46.79 -21.79
CA GLU A 1003 -51.37 45.32 -21.68
C GLU A 1003 -52.03 44.79 -23.00
N PRO A 1004 -52.63 43.55 -23.19
CA PRO A 1004 -53.24 42.61 -22.22
C PRO A 1004 -53.20 41.06 -22.52
N ALA A 1005 -53.93 40.28 -21.68
CA ALA A 1005 -54.76 39.08 -22.03
C ALA A 1005 -54.11 37.69 -22.34
N LEU A 1006 -54.76 36.51 -22.15
CA LEU A 1006 -55.75 35.97 -21.17
C LEU A 1006 -56.04 34.46 -21.46
N SER A 1007 -56.80 33.77 -20.57
CA SER A 1007 -57.52 32.47 -20.78
C SER A 1007 -56.78 31.13 -20.51
N SER A 1008 -57.41 30.03 -20.02
CA SER A 1008 -58.49 29.86 -19.00
C SER A 1008 -58.68 28.38 -18.53
N ARG A 1009 -59.27 28.22 -17.31
CA ARG A 1009 -60.27 27.19 -16.90
C ARG A 1009 -60.00 25.66 -17.03
N SER A 1010 -59.77 24.96 -15.90
CA SER A 1010 -60.84 24.24 -15.12
C SER A 1010 -60.43 22.99 -14.30
N ARG A 1011 -60.71 23.02 -12.98
CA ARG A 1011 -61.39 22.00 -12.12
C ARG A 1011 -61.09 20.48 -12.26
N PRO A 1012 -60.99 19.78 -11.12
CA PRO A 1012 -62.17 19.06 -10.61
C PRO A 1012 -63.00 19.79 -9.53
N ARG A 1013 -64.00 19.10 -8.95
CA ARG A 1013 -64.99 19.65 -8.00
C ARG A 1013 -65.31 18.64 -6.88
N LEU A 1014 -65.47 19.16 -5.65
CA LEU A 1014 -66.39 18.74 -4.58
C LEU A 1014 -66.77 17.26 -4.42
N ARG A 1015 -66.58 16.74 -3.19
CA ARG A 1015 -67.75 16.28 -2.41
C ARG A 1015 -67.60 16.61 -0.93
N ASP A 1016 -68.71 16.47 -0.20
CA ASP A 1016 -69.00 17.19 1.02
C ASP A 1016 -69.63 16.27 2.10
N MET A 1017 -69.54 16.71 3.36
CA MET A 1017 -70.29 16.32 4.57
C MET A 1017 -70.79 14.86 4.82
N SER A 1018 -70.41 14.36 6.02
CA SER A 1018 -71.29 13.73 7.03
C SER A 1018 -72.06 12.42 6.77
N ARG A 1019 -71.49 11.32 7.27
CA ARG A 1019 -72.12 10.34 8.21
C ARG A 1019 -71.00 9.79 9.13
N GLY A 1020 -71.23 9.40 10.39
CA GLY A 1020 -72.47 9.42 11.18
C GLY A 1020 -72.56 8.18 12.08
N MET A 1021 -72.46 8.39 13.40
CA MET A 1021 -71.88 7.46 14.40
C MET A 1021 -70.36 7.35 14.31
#